data_AF-A0A8T7DW41-F1
#
_entry.id   AF-A0A8T7DW41-F1
#
_cell.length_a   1.000
_cell.length_b   1.000
_cell.length_c   1.000
_cell.angle_alpha   90.00
_cell.angle_beta   90.00
_cell.angle_gamma   90.00
#
_symmetry.space_group_name_H-M   'P 1'
#
loop_
_entity.id
_entity.type
_entity.pdbx_description
1 polymer ?
#
loop_
_entity_poly.entity_id
_entity_poly.type
_entity_poly.pdbx_seq_one_letter_code
_entity_poly.pdbx_strand_id
1 'polypeptide(L)'
;MPEAHAGIDYGSDYLRPGEARGGYLSTVSQPSSDKNSSRTKSQTVYRSFQGDSYSLNEHRGRYVNVLVPERFDGGRFFTADHLTELVDRLDELYLLYRDIVSVEPAGHGLLNIAFVPETCGMGCGLLGAKGIEIQSAALNYELIIRELDAGRLEGILVHEMAHNFDVFSPYLHYLPDHAHAWTDFFQYFAAYRYGRYAHNEEAPDDLFRSPVSSAWQTYVTDSAANWSLCVEQGGCEDKGLTANNIWAMPYYRMESLYGAEAMLRSFEFLIDYARRSPVPTTVEEKESLRILSLAHGTQSNIACHMASLKWPVPDDVANELQRLYGASSPLCDDLDRDGFIVASGDCDDTDAARHLTGLELGHNRRDDDCDGLVDETYYAEETEAKDFGGTVQSSLPFEAHGRMQSVNDDDRFAFQLTASSRVFATLCAGEGFNGWASALDANGRFIDRGSYYVYLPGPGCSSVTFDFGDAGSGTIMVSPNTSGGAYSLTASTAADLPEDYSILLSAVARESGGVRLQFDDPQGLLGRLGAEELEFWISGTDIRMTVPYAADTAAILNRSSAPELNSGETYRARVRALANGRPLLPFSTGHVFKYSSGPQSLPQVDSRYSGAWYDPSHNGEGFIVEVLENDGAVVYWFTYDTEGRQRWLTGAGKVDGNRIVVDDLIVTRGGRFGESFNPNDVVLNSAGSLNISFQGCSDALVNYSVDDNGGNQVLTRLTGILGHDCTSPGSPPARDISGSWYDPSHNGEGFVVQQLNNAQASVFWFSYDAEGNQAWMHQTGAVEGDRVFFSDLLRPTGGRFGRSFEPDDVRLTPWGELELQLDCNGGHAVYAPADKAFTSGSQQLLSLTRLEGSGCSAYE
;
A
#
# COMPACT_ATOMS: atom_id res chain seq x y z
N MET A 1 6.54 32.48 30.61
CA MET A 1 5.13 32.14 30.83
C MET A 1 4.76 31.23 29.68
N PRO A 2 4.53 29.94 29.91
CA PRO A 2 4.08 29.04 28.85
C PRO A 2 2.60 29.30 28.59
N GLU A 3 2.23 29.43 27.32
CA GLU A 3 0.85 29.55 26.86
C GLU A 3 0.09 28.25 27.17
N ALA A 4 -1.15 28.43 27.62
CA ALA A 4 -2.02 27.39 28.12
C ALA A 4 -2.38 26.33 27.07
N HIS A 5 -2.25 25.08 27.46
CA HIS A 5 -2.92 23.93 26.86
C HIS A 5 -4.44 24.13 26.96
N ALA A 6 -5.07 24.56 25.87
CA ALA A 6 -6.51 24.65 25.77
C ALA A 6 -6.90 24.13 24.39
N GLY A 7 -7.46 22.91 24.36
CA GLY A 7 -8.00 22.28 23.15
C GLY A 7 -7.53 20.87 22.84
N ILE A 8 -7.13 20.07 23.85
CA ILE A 8 -7.05 18.61 23.68
C ILE A 8 -8.50 18.10 23.85
N ASP A 9 -9.02 17.43 22.82
CA ASP A 9 -10.29 16.70 22.91
C ASP A 9 -10.01 15.43 23.73
N TYR A 10 -10.47 15.39 24.98
CA TYR A 10 -10.23 14.29 25.94
C TYR A 10 -11.06 13.02 25.62
N GLY A 11 -11.23 12.71 24.33
CA GLY A 11 -11.94 11.53 23.82
C GLY A 11 -11.03 10.50 23.13
N SER A 12 -9.72 10.74 23.07
CA SER A 12 -8.73 9.74 22.64
C SER A 12 -7.42 9.97 23.38
N ASP A 13 -6.92 8.95 24.08
CA ASP A 13 -5.73 8.99 24.95
C ASP A 13 -4.38 8.98 24.16
N TYR A 14 -4.44 9.41 22.90
CA TYR A 14 -3.33 9.56 21.97
C TYR A 14 -3.55 10.79 21.09
N LEU A 15 -2.47 11.53 20.80
CA LEU A 15 -2.53 12.62 19.83
C LEU A 15 -2.75 12.05 18.42
N ARG A 16 -3.86 12.40 17.78
CA ARG A 16 -4.01 12.16 16.34
C ARG A 16 -2.91 12.94 15.59
N PRO A 17 -2.47 12.49 14.41
CA PRO A 17 -1.43 13.18 13.64
C PRO A 17 -1.68 14.69 13.44
N GLY A 18 -2.95 15.13 13.34
CA GLY A 18 -3.33 16.54 13.23
C GLY A 18 -3.38 17.33 14.55
N GLU A 19 -3.33 16.65 15.69
CA GLU A 19 -3.38 17.24 17.04
C GLU A 19 -1.98 17.43 17.63
N ALA A 20 -1.01 16.64 17.18
CA ALA A 20 0.39 16.79 17.54
C ALA A 20 1.02 17.97 16.80
N ARG A 21 1.22 19.10 17.50
CA ARG A 21 1.93 20.27 16.96
C ARG A 21 3.45 20.10 17.07
N GLY A 22 4.17 20.38 15.98
CA GLY A 22 5.63 20.32 15.89
C GLY A 22 6.18 18.93 15.53
N GLY A 23 7.32 18.90 14.82
CA GLY A 23 8.21 17.73 14.86
C GLY A 23 8.77 17.28 13.53
N TYR A 24 9.75 18.01 13.01
CA TYR A 24 10.52 17.59 11.84
C TYR A 24 11.85 16.97 12.29
N LEU A 25 12.32 15.96 11.55
CA LEU A 25 13.75 15.63 11.51
C LEU A 25 14.48 16.81 10.86
N SER A 26 14.86 17.82 11.65
CA SER A 26 15.46 19.10 11.21
C SER A 26 16.68 18.98 10.31
N THR A 27 17.30 17.80 10.30
CA THR A 27 18.45 17.45 9.50
C THR A 27 18.28 16.04 8.98
N VAL A 28 17.85 15.91 7.74
CA VAL A 28 17.99 14.67 6.98
C VAL A 28 19.46 14.29 6.97
N SER A 29 19.76 13.07 7.39
CA SER A 29 21.12 12.54 7.38
C SER A 29 21.68 12.57 5.95
N GLN A 30 22.93 13.06 5.79
CA GLN A 30 23.60 13.06 4.48
C GLN A 30 23.95 11.61 4.10
N PRO A 31 23.50 11.11 2.93
CA PRO A 31 23.73 9.73 2.53
C PRO A 31 25.22 9.38 2.43
N SER A 32 25.60 8.22 2.98
CA SER A 32 26.88 7.56 2.71
C SER A 32 26.60 6.21 2.02
N SER A 33 26.32 6.24 0.72
CA SER A 33 26.02 5.01 -0.03
C SER A 33 26.85 4.84 -1.30
N ASP A 34 26.92 3.61 -1.78
CA ASP A 34 27.64 3.23 -3.00
C ASP A 34 27.15 4.07 -4.18
N LYS A 35 28.01 4.93 -4.74
CA LYS A 35 27.69 5.84 -5.85
C LYS A 35 27.39 5.14 -7.19
N ASN A 36 27.26 3.82 -7.19
CA ASN A 36 27.13 3.03 -8.41
C ASN A 36 25.65 2.72 -8.67
N SER A 37 25.02 3.50 -9.55
CA SER A 37 23.58 3.53 -9.85
C SER A 37 23.08 2.44 -10.80
N SER A 38 23.94 1.51 -11.21
CA SER A 38 23.55 0.47 -12.17
C SER A 38 22.64 -0.56 -11.48
N ARG A 39 21.33 -0.52 -11.81
CA ARG A 39 20.32 -1.55 -11.54
C ARG A 39 20.59 -2.85 -12.34
N THR A 40 21.84 -3.33 -12.31
CA THR A 40 22.29 -4.48 -13.11
C THR A 40 21.81 -5.79 -12.51
N LYS A 41 21.12 -6.61 -13.32
CA LYS A 41 20.94 -8.05 -13.08
C LYS A 41 22.26 -8.78 -13.32
N SER A 42 23.17 -8.76 -12.35
CA SER A 42 24.32 -9.67 -12.32
C SER A 42 24.00 -10.88 -11.45
N GLN A 43 24.44 -12.06 -11.86
CA GLN A 43 24.47 -13.21 -10.97
C GLN A 43 25.64 -13.07 -10.01
N THR A 44 25.40 -13.32 -8.72
CA THR A 44 26.40 -13.26 -7.65
C THR A 44 26.37 -14.52 -6.80
N VAL A 45 27.47 -14.80 -6.11
CA VAL A 45 27.54 -15.86 -5.11
C VAL A 45 27.34 -15.23 -3.74
N TYR A 46 26.17 -15.47 -3.15
CA TYR A 46 25.82 -15.05 -1.80
C TYR A 46 26.17 -16.15 -0.80
N ARG A 47 26.75 -15.79 0.35
CA ARG A 47 27.01 -16.72 1.45
C ARG A 47 25.99 -16.46 2.55
N SER A 48 25.16 -17.46 2.85
CA SER A 48 24.09 -17.35 3.85
C SER A 48 24.62 -17.21 5.27
N PHE A 49 23.74 -16.81 6.20
CA PHE A 49 24.03 -16.73 7.63
C PHE A 49 24.38 -18.09 8.22
N GLN A 50 23.80 -19.16 7.66
CA GLN A 50 24.15 -20.54 8.02
C GLN A 50 25.47 -21.03 7.39
N GLY A 51 26.01 -20.27 6.43
CA GLY A 51 27.33 -20.48 5.84
C GLY A 51 27.33 -21.17 4.48
N ASP A 52 26.17 -21.56 3.97
CA ASP A 52 25.97 -22.11 2.62
C ASP A 52 26.16 -21.03 1.55
N SER A 53 26.36 -21.45 0.30
CA SER A 53 26.56 -20.52 -0.81
C SER A 53 25.51 -20.75 -1.90
N TYR A 54 24.86 -19.67 -2.31
CA TYR A 54 23.80 -19.67 -3.31
C TYR A 54 24.17 -18.75 -4.47
N SER A 55 23.84 -19.18 -5.69
CA SER A 55 23.94 -18.36 -6.89
C SER A 55 22.63 -17.60 -7.06
N LEU A 56 22.64 -16.28 -6.84
CA LEU A 56 21.45 -15.44 -6.83
C LEU A 56 21.58 -14.30 -7.84
N ASN A 57 20.45 -13.80 -8.34
CA ASN A 57 20.38 -12.63 -9.20
C ASN A 57 20.27 -11.36 -8.35
N GLU A 58 21.11 -10.37 -8.66
CA GLU A 58 21.15 -9.09 -7.96
C GLU A 58 20.15 -8.08 -8.53
N HIS A 59 19.47 -7.38 -7.64
CA HIS A 59 18.59 -6.26 -7.95
C HIS A 59 18.95 -5.11 -7.00
N ARG A 60 19.78 -4.18 -7.50
CA ARG A 60 20.40 -3.13 -6.70
C ARG A 60 19.55 -1.87 -6.65
N GLY A 61 19.27 -1.39 -5.44
CA GLY A 61 18.76 -0.06 -5.15
C GLY A 61 19.88 0.92 -4.79
N ARG A 62 19.50 2.02 -4.13
CA ARG A 62 20.42 3.03 -3.58
C ARG A 62 21.05 2.58 -2.26
N TYR A 63 20.29 1.90 -1.42
CA TYR A 63 20.65 1.46 -0.07
C TYR A 63 20.61 -0.06 0.08
N VAL A 64 19.76 -0.72 -0.70
CA VAL A 64 19.53 -2.16 -0.60
C VAL A 64 19.95 -2.93 -1.84
N ASN A 65 20.15 -4.23 -1.68
CA ASN A 65 20.37 -5.18 -2.77
C ASN A 65 19.48 -6.41 -2.55
N VAL A 66 18.48 -6.60 -3.40
CA VAL A 66 17.59 -7.76 -3.34
C VAL A 66 18.22 -8.89 -4.14
N LEU A 67 18.42 -10.04 -3.50
CA LEU A 67 19.04 -11.23 -4.07
C LEU A 67 18.00 -12.34 -4.16
N VAL A 68 17.61 -12.74 -5.36
CA VAL A 68 16.59 -13.78 -5.59
C VAL A 68 17.16 -14.93 -6.41
N PRO A 69 16.64 -16.17 -6.27
CA PRO A 69 17.00 -17.24 -7.18
C PRO A 69 16.58 -16.89 -8.61
N GLU A 70 17.20 -17.52 -9.61
CA GLU A 70 16.85 -17.29 -11.02
C GLU A 70 15.40 -17.69 -11.34
N ARG A 71 14.91 -18.72 -10.65
CA ARG A 71 13.55 -19.23 -10.75
C ARG A 71 13.11 -19.83 -9.42
N PHE A 72 11.80 -19.97 -9.26
CA PHE A 72 11.18 -20.66 -8.15
C PHE A 72 10.06 -21.55 -8.67
N ASP A 73 10.19 -22.87 -8.47
CA ASP A 73 9.24 -23.86 -9.00
C ASP A 73 8.09 -24.17 -8.02
N GLY A 74 8.09 -23.54 -6.84
CA GLY A 74 7.16 -23.85 -5.74
C GLY A 74 5.84 -23.08 -5.73
N GLY A 75 5.59 -22.19 -6.70
CA GLY A 75 4.39 -21.35 -6.73
C GLY A 75 4.61 -20.06 -7.52
N ARG A 76 3.85 -19.01 -7.16
CA ARG A 76 4.06 -17.65 -7.72
C ARG A 76 5.48 -17.18 -7.42
N PHE A 77 6.04 -16.40 -8.35
CA PHE A 77 7.36 -15.80 -8.21
C PHE A 77 7.33 -14.34 -8.65
N PHE A 78 8.38 -13.58 -8.33
CA PHE A 78 8.44 -12.17 -8.66
C PHE A 78 8.61 -11.95 -10.17
N THR A 79 7.88 -10.98 -10.70
CA THR A 79 8.06 -10.42 -12.03
C THR A 79 9.17 -9.35 -11.98
N ALA A 80 9.57 -8.81 -13.12
CA ALA A 80 10.49 -7.67 -13.15
C ALA A 80 9.94 -6.43 -12.42
N ASP A 81 8.63 -6.22 -12.49
CA ASP A 81 7.93 -5.10 -11.88
C ASP A 81 7.82 -5.25 -10.37
N HIS A 82 7.54 -6.47 -9.88
CA HIS A 82 7.63 -6.80 -8.46
C HIS A 82 9.01 -6.47 -7.89
N LEU A 83 10.08 -6.89 -8.57
CA LEU A 83 11.45 -6.65 -8.10
C LEU A 83 11.82 -5.16 -8.12
N THR A 84 11.33 -4.41 -9.11
CA THR A 84 11.53 -2.96 -9.17
C THR A 84 10.81 -2.24 -8.03
N GLU A 85 9.55 -2.58 -7.78
CA GLU A 85 8.78 -2.01 -6.67
C GLU A 85 9.40 -2.39 -5.32
N LEU A 86 9.75 -3.66 -5.13
CA LEU A 86 10.34 -4.17 -3.90
C LEU A 86 11.64 -3.43 -3.55
N VAL A 87 12.54 -3.24 -4.51
CA VAL A 87 13.78 -2.48 -4.30
C VAL A 87 13.49 -1.03 -3.92
N ASP A 88 12.59 -0.36 -4.64
CA ASP A 88 12.24 1.04 -4.35
C ASP A 88 11.61 1.19 -2.94
N ARG A 89 10.70 0.29 -2.54
CA ARG A 89 10.05 0.32 -1.22
C ARG A 89 11.00 -0.01 -0.08
N LEU A 90 11.97 -0.90 -0.31
CA LEU A 90 13.00 -1.21 0.68
C LEU A 90 14.03 -0.07 0.81
N ASP A 91 14.34 0.65 -0.28
CA ASP A 91 15.12 1.89 -0.20
C ASP A 91 14.38 2.97 0.62
N GLU A 92 13.07 3.13 0.40
CA GLU A 92 12.20 4.04 1.17
C GLU A 92 12.21 3.68 2.67
N LEU A 93 12.03 2.40 2.99
CA LEU A 93 12.06 1.92 4.37
C LEU A 93 13.44 2.13 5.02
N TYR A 94 14.53 1.81 4.32
CA TYR A 94 15.89 2.04 4.81
C TYR A 94 16.12 3.52 5.12
N LEU A 95 15.72 4.40 4.19
CA LEU A 95 15.80 5.85 4.36
C LEU A 95 15.05 6.32 5.59
N LEU A 96 13.81 5.85 5.76
CA LEU A 96 12.96 6.16 6.91
C LEU A 96 13.63 5.77 8.22
N TYR A 97 14.07 4.52 8.34
CA TYR A 97 14.71 4.01 9.54
C TYR A 97 16.02 4.75 9.85
N ARG A 98 16.87 4.94 8.84
CA ARG A 98 18.12 5.70 8.97
C ARG A 98 17.86 7.14 9.39
N ASP A 99 16.85 7.80 8.85
CA ASP A 99 16.55 9.18 9.19
C ASP A 99 16.04 9.30 10.64
N ILE A 100 15.24 8.34 11.12
CA ILE A 100 14.77 8.29 12.52
C ILE A 100 15.93 8.01 13.50
N VAL A 101 16.76 6.99 13.24
CA VAL A 101 17.87 6.63 14.14
C VAL A 101 19.16 7.39 13.86
N SER A 102 19.20 8.24 12.83
CA SER A 102 20.34 9.06 12.38
C SER A 102 21.70 8.33 12.34
N VAL A 103 21.70 7.03 12.07
CA VAL A 103 22.87 6.17 11.92
C VAL A 103 22.56 5.02 10.97
N GLU A 104 23.58 4.50 10.29
CA GLU A 104 23.46 3.30 9.46
C GLU A 104 23.82 2.02 10.24
N PRO A 105 23.18 0.88 9.94
CA PRO A 105 23.62 -0.43 10.41
C PRO A 105 25.09 -0.70 10.06
N ALA A 106 25.78 -1.42 10.94
CA ALA A 106 27.17 -1.82 10.72
C ALA A 106 27.32 -2.73 9.49
N GLY A 107 28.38 -2.55 8.71
CA GLY A 107 28.63 -3.33 7.50
C GLY A 107 29.05 -2.46 6.33
N HIS A 108 29.55 -3.09 5.26
CA HIS A 108 30.00 -2.40 4.06
C HIS A 108 29.03 -2.61 2.90
N GLY A 109 28.89 -1.60 2.03
CA GLY A 109 28.04 -1.68 0.84
C GLY A 109 26.55 -1.57 1.13
N LEU A 110 25.76 -2.11 0.22
CA LEU A 110 24.30 -2.18 0.28
C LEU A 110 23.85 -3.22 1.32
N LEU A 111 22.69 -2.99 1.92
CA LEU A 111 22.03 -4.00 2.77
C LEU A 111 21.48 -5.10 1.86
N ASN A 112 22.00 -6.32 1.99
CA ASN A 112 21.50 -7.46 1.20
C ASN A 112 20.20 -8.00 1.82
N ILE A 113 19.19 -8.22 0.99
CA ILE A 113 17.97 -8.97 1.32
C ILE A 113 17.98 -10.22 0.43
N ALA A 114 18.34 -11.36 1.02
CA ALA A 114 18.58 -12.59 0.27
C ALA A 114 17.45 -13.61 0.44
N PHE A 115 16.83 -14.02 -0.66
CA PHE A 115 15.86 -15.11 -0.67
C PHE A 115 16.60 -16.44 -0.78
N VAL A 116 16.65 -17.19 0.32
CA VAL A 116 17.43 -18.43 0.46
C VAL A 116 16.54 -19.60 0.90
N PRO A 117 16.86 -20.85 0.52
CA PRO A 117 16.04 -22.01 0.89
C PRO A 117 15.91 -22.24 2.41
N GLU A 118 16.98 -21.95 3.16
CA GLU A 118 17.03 -22.14 4.61
C GLU A 118 17.55 -20.87 5.28
N THR A 119 16.81 -20.37 6.28
CA THR A 119 17.20 -19.26 7.15
C THR A 119 16.62 -19.46 8.55
N CYS A 120 16.78 -18.49 9.46
CA CYS A 120 16.24 -18.58 10.82
C CYS A 120 14.73 -18.31 10.87
N GLY A 121 13.91 -19.28 10.41
CA GLY A 121 12.45 -19.11 10.33
C GLY A 121 12.01 -18.62 8.95
N MET A 122 10.95 -17.79 8.90
CA MET A 122 10.45 -17.23 7.63
C MET A 122 11.29 -16.04 7.14
N GLY A 123 11.94 -15.32 8.05
CA GLY A 123 12.83 -14.20 7.83
C GLY A 123 13.89 -14.13 8.93
N CYS A 124 15.03 -13.50 8.64
CA CYS A 124 16.15 -13.39 9.57
C CYS A 124 16.95 -12.11 9.30
N GLY A 125 16.95 -11.16 10.24
CA GLY A 125 17.72 -9.92 10.19
C GLY A 125 18.92 -9.92 11.15
N LEU A 126 20.07 -9.42 10.70
CA LEU A 126 21.22 -9.21 11.58
C LEU A 126 21.00 -8.03 12.52
N LEU A 127 21.17 -8.23 13.82
CA LEU A 127 21.05 -7.17 14.83
C LEU A 127 22.11 -6.09 14.66
N GLY A 128 21.67 -4.84 14.45
CA GLY A 128 22.54 -3.67 14.34
C GLY A 128 23.50 -3.69 13.13
N ALA A 129 23.32 -4.61 12.19
CA ALA A 129 24.22 -4.84 11.06
C ALA A 129 23.46 -5.09 9.76
N LYS A 130 24.09 -4.83 8.61
CA LYS A 130 23.49 -4.98 7.28
C LYS A 130 23.35 -6.45 6.91
N GLY A 131 22.10 -6.91 6.74
CA GLY A 131 21.79 -8.20 6.13
C GLY A 131 20.45 -8.75 6.58
N ILE A 132 19.67 -9.23 5.61
CA ILE A 132 18.40 -9.93 5.79
C ILE A 132 18.44 -11.20 4.94
N GLU A 133 17.89 -12.28 5.47
CA GLU A 133 17.51 -13.48 4.72
C GLU A 133 16.02 -13.71 4.82
N ILE A 134 15.36 -14.00 3.70
CA ILE A 134 13.96 -14.41 3.65
C ILE A 134 13.92 -15.85 3.15
N GLN A 135 13.10 -16.70 3.77
CA GLN A 135 12.93 -18.06 3.29
C GLN A 135 12.29 -18.05 1.90
N SER A 136 12.95 -18.68 0.93
CA SER A 136 12.43 -18.89 -0.42
C SER A 136 11.35 -19.99 -0.40
N ALA A 137 10.15 -19.59 0.01
CA ALA A 137 8.98 -20.44 0.19
C ALA A 137 7.74 -19.81 -0.46
N ALA A 138 6.79 -20.66 -0.88
CA ALA A 138 5.60 -20.22 -1.62
C ALA A 138 4.80 -19.16 -0.85
N LEU A 139 4.58 -19.38 0.46
CA LEU A 139 3.84 -18.46 1.32
C LEU A 139 4.47 -17.06 1.36
N ASN A 140 5.81 -16.97 1.52
CA ASN A 140 6.50 -15.69 1.55
C ASN A 140 6.37 -14.95 0.20
N TYR A 141 6.53 -15.65 -0.93
CA TYR A 141 6.33 -15.03 -2.23
C TYR A 141 4.89 -14.56 -2.43
N GLU A 142 3.90 -15.37 -2.05
CA GLU A 142 2.49 -15.03 -2.17
C GLU A 142 2.12 -13.78 -1.34
N LEU A 143 2.57 -13.70 -0.09
CA LEU A 143 2.32 -12.55 0.78
C LEU A 143 3.01 -11.28 0.26
N ILE A 144 4.30 -11.38 -0.11
CA ILE A 144 5.04 -10.22 -0.62
C ILE A 144 4.45 -9.72 -1.94
N ILE A 145 4.10 -10.63 -2.86
CA ILE A 145 3.47 -10.26 -4.13
C ILE A 145 2.12 -9.58 -3.88
N ARG A 146 1.28 -10.12 -2.98
CA ARG A 146 -0.01 -9.51 -2.63
C ARG A 146 0.15 -8.06 -2.17
N GLU A 147 1.08 -7.80 -1.26
CA GLU A 147 1.30 -6.44 -0.76
C GLU A 147 1.88 -5.52 -1.84
N LEU A 148 2.79 -6.00 -2.68
CA LEU A 148 3.35 -5.21 -3.79
C LEU A 148 2.31 -4.90 -4.88
N ASP A 149 1.42 -5.84 -5.20
CA ASP A 149 0.30 -5.64 -6.12
C ASP A 149 -0.60 -4.50 -5.61
N ALA A 150 -0.81 -4.41 -4.29
CA ALA A 150 -1.55 -3.34 -3.61
C ALA A 150 -0.71 -2.08 -3.33
N GLY A 151 0.52 -1.98 -3.84
CA GLY A 151 1.40 -0.83 -3.67
C GLY A 151 2.04 -0.67 -2.28
N ARG A 152 1.97 -1.72 -1.44
CA ARG A 152 2.45 -1.77 -0.04
C ARG A 152 3.72 -2.63 0.11
N LEU A 153 4.24 -2.72 1.33
CA LEU A 153 5.39 -3.55 1.68
C LEU A 153 4.98 -4.57 2.75
N GLU A 154 5.38 -5.83 2.55
CA GLU A 154 5.00 -6.92 3.45
C GLU A 154 5.74 -6.85 4.80
N GLY A 155 5.05 -7.27 5.87
CA GLY A 155 5.46 -7.09 7.24
C GLY A 155 6.77 -7.78 7.63
N ILE A 156 7.09 -8.95 7.08
CA ILE A 156 8.36 -9.65 7.34
C ILE A 156 9.54 -8.78 6.92
N LEU A 157 9.43 -8.07 5.79
CA LEU A 157 10.51 -7.22 5.29
C LEU A 157 10.70 -6.00 6.18
N VAL A 158 9.60 -5.44 6.69
CA VAL A 158 9.59 -4.34 7.66
C VAL A 158 10.22 -4.77 8.99
N HIS A 159 9.88 -5.97 9.45
CA HIS A 159 10.36 -6.60 10.67
C HIS A 159 11.87 -6.89 10.62
N GLU A 160 12.33 -7.63 9.59
CA GLU A 160 13.73 -8.02 9.51
C GLU A 160 14.66 -6.82 9.32
N MET A 161 14.19 -5.76 8.62
CA MET A 161 14.97 -4.53 8.52
C MET A 161 15.04 -3.77 9.85
N ALA A 162 14.01 -3.87 10.70
CA ALA A 162 14.03 -3.25 12.01
C ALA A 162 15.12 -3.86 12.91
N HIS A 163 15.42 -5.16 12.80
CA HIS A 163 16.60 -5.76 13.46
C HIS A 163 17.91 -5.11 13.02
N ASN A 164 18.08 -4.82 11.72
CA ASN A 164 19.30 -4.17 11.23
C ASN A 164 19.52 -2.81 11.88
N PHE A 165 18.45 -2.07 12.17
CA PHE A 165 18.51 -0.76 12.82
C PHE A 165 18.46 -0.81 14.35
N ASP A 166 18.56 -1.99 14.98
CA ASP A 166 18.80 -2.13 16.42
C ASP A 166 20.27 -1.87 16.80
N VAL A 167 20.72 -0.66 16.50
CA VAL A 167 22.05 -0.13 16.82
C VAL A 167 22.23 0.14 18.32
N PHE A 168 21.13 0.07 19.10
CA PHE A 168 21.11 0.32 20.53
C PHE A 168 21.13 -0.97 21.36
N SER A 169 21.08 -2.16 20.73
CA SER A 169 21.22 -3.45 21.40
C SER A 169 22.38 -3.54 22.42
N PRO A 170 23.56 -2.91 22.22
CA PRO A 170 24.61 -2.92 23.25
C PRO A 170 24.29 -2.00 24.45
N TYR A 171 23.54 -0.92 24.24
CA TYR A 171 23.34 0.19 25.18
C TYR A 171 22.11 0.06 26.07
N LEU A 172 21.06 -0.60 25.56
CA LEU A 172 19.83 -0.81 26.29
C LEU A 172 19.80 -2.24 26.85
N HIS A 173 18.94 -2.46 27.84
CA HIS A 173 18.70 -3.77 28.41
C HIS A 173 17.44 -4.35 27.81
N TYR A 174 17.53 -5.59 27.33
CA TYR A 174 16.43 -6.31 26.70
C TYR A 174 16.33 -7.67 27.38
N LEU A 175 15.14 -8.25 27.54
CA LEU A 175 14.94 -9.60 28.09
C LEU A 175 13.64 -10.21 27.56
N PRO A 176 13.54 -11.55 27.44
CA PRO A 176 14.62 -12.51 27.21
C PRO A 176 15.03 -12.59 25.73
N ASP A 177 14.22 -12.03 24.84
CA ASP A 177 14.43 -12.03 23.39
C ASP A 177 14.77 -10.63 22.89
N HIS A 178 16.06 -10.32 22.90
CA HIS A 178 16.56 -8.97 22.64
C HIS A 178 16.15 -8.41 21.27
N ALA A 179 16.07 -9.30 20.28
CA ALA A 179 15.79 -8.95 18.91
C ALA A 179 14.35 -8.47 18.74
N HIS A 180 13.39 -9.20 19.32
CA HIS A 180 11.97 -9.00 19.08
C HIS A 180 11.36 -7.90 19.96
N ALA A 181 11.93 -7.63 21.15
CA ALA A 181 11.52 -6.47 21.93
C ALA A 181 11.74 -5.13 21.19
N TRP A 182 12.85 -5.01 20.44
CA TRP A 182 13.09 -3.85 19.59
C TRP A 182 12.10 -3.78 18.43
N THR A 183 11.87 -4.88 17.71
CA THR A 183 11.00 -4.86 16.53
C THR A 183 9.54 -4.65 16.91
N ASP A 184 9.08 -5.23 18.02
CA ASP A 184 7.76 -5.00 18.60
C ASP A 184 7.53 -3.53 18.95
N PHE A 185 8.58 -2.74 19.20
CA PHE A 185 8.48 -1.28 19.31
C PHE A 185 8.65 -0.58 17.95
N PHE A 186 9.83 -0.73 17.36
CA PHE A 186 10.36 0.16 16.35
C PHE A 186 9.62 0.05 15.02
N GLN A 187 9.18 -1.14 14.61
CA GLN A 187 8.49 -1.30 13.34
C GLN A 187 7.13 -0.59 13.34
N TYR A 188 6.39 -0.69 14.45
CA TYR A 188 5.09 -0.05 14.60
C TYR A 188 5.22 1.46 14.77
N PHE A 189 6.20 1.92 15.55
CA PHE A 189 6.47 3.35 15.65
C PHE A 189 6.95 3.93 14.32
N ALA A 190 8.03 3.38 13.75
CA ALA A 190 8.74 3.98 12.64
C ALA A 190 8.05 3.74 11.30
N ALA A 191 7.80 2.49 10.89
CA ALA A 191 7.23 2.20 9.59
C ALA A 191 5.72 2.46 9.57
N TYR A 192 4.99 1.87 10.51
CA TYR A 192 3.55 1.87 10.41
C TYR A 192 2.92 3.20 10.85
N ARG A 193 3.24 3.73 12.03
CA ARG A 193 2.64 5.00 12.52
C ARG A 193 3.30 6.22 11.91
N TYR A 194 4.62 6.33 12.01
CA TYR A 194 5.35 7.51 11.54
C TYR A 194 5.49 7.52 10.01
N GLY A 195 5.77 6.37 9.41
CA GLY A 195 5.85 6.20 7.95
C GLY A 195 4.49 6.05 7.26
N ARG A 196 3.41 5.81 8.02
CA ARG A 196 2.04 5.58 7.53
C ARG A 196 1.89 4.32 6.67
N TYR A 197 2.73 3.31 6.90
CA TYR A 197 2.61 2.03 6.18
C TYR A 197 1.45 1.23 6.78
N ALA A 198 0.64 0.61 5.92
CA ALA A 198 -0.37 -0.35 6.37
C ALA A 198 0.28 -1.70 6.70
N HIS A 199 -0.37 -2.48 7.57
CA HIS A 199 0.10 -3.78 8.05
C HIS A 199 -1.03 -4.81 7.94
N ASN A 200 -0.93 -5.82 7.07
CA ASN A 200 -1.92 -6.91 6.99
C ASN A 200 -3.39 -6.44 6.90
N GLU A 201 -3.68 -5.51 5.98
CA GLU A 201 -4.99 -4.85 5.85
C GLU A 201 -5.38 -3.92 7.02
N GLU A 202 -4.54 -3.75 8.04
CA GLU A 202 -4.73 -2.76 9.10
C GLU A 202 -4.20 -1.39 8.64
N ALA A 203 -5.03 -0.36 8.78
CA ALA A 203 -4.62 1.00 8.51
C ALA A 203 -3.67 1.50 9.61
N PRO A 204 -2.76 2.45 9.30
CA PRO A 204 -1.86 3.06 10.29
C PRO A 204 -2.55 3.57 11.55
N ASP A 205 -3.80 4.04 11.43
CA ASP A 205 -4.58 4.60 12.54
C ASP A 205 -5.17 3.52 13.46
N ASP A 206 -5.47 2.33 12.92
CA ASP A 206 -5.94 1.20 13.73
C ASP A 206 -4.83 0.65 14.62
N LEU A 207 -3.58 0.75 14.17
CA LEU A 207 -2.43 0.23 14.90
C LEU A 207 -2.19 0.92 16.25
N PHE A 208 -2.75 2.11 16.50
CA PHE A 208 -2.74 2.73 17.83
C PHE A 208 -3.50 1.90 18.88
N ARG A 209 -4.47 1.10 18.44
CA ARG A 209 -5.28 0.20 19.25
C ARG A 209 -4.79 -1.25 19.22
N SER A 210 -3.62 -1.50 18.64
CA SER A 210 -3.06 -2.86 18.57
C SER A 210 -2.69 -3.37 19.97
N PRO A 211 -2.65 -4.69 20.17
CA PRO A 211 -2.28 -5.29 21.46
C PRO A 211 -0.95 -4.81 22.04
N VAL A 212 0.01 -4.46 21.18
CA VAL A 212 1.31 -3.92 21.61
C VAL A 212 1.14 -2.57 22.31
N SER A 213 0.19 -1.76 21.88
CA SER A 213 -0.03 -0.41 22.41
C SER A 213 -1.10 -0.29 23.47
N SER A 214 -2.02 -1.24 23.57
CA SER A 214 -2.96 -1.32 24.69
C SER A 214 -2.45 -2.19 25.85
N ALA A 215 -1.35 -2.92 25.70
CA ALA A 215 -0.79 -3.81 26.75
C ALA A 215 -0.59 -3.12 28.12
N TRP A 216 -0.37 -1.81 28.14
CA TRP A 216 -0.23 -1.05 29.39
C TRP A 216 -1.50 -1.07 30.23
N GLN A 217 -2.70 -1.07 29.62
CA GLN A 217 -3.98 -0.99 30.32
C GLN A 217 -4.15 -2.20 31.26
N THR A 218 -4.02 -3.42 30.72
CA THR A 218 -4.04 -4.67 31.50
C THR A 218 -2.88 -4.72 32.50
N TYR A 219 -1.69 -4.24 32.12
CA TYR A 219 -0.52 -4.28 33.00
C TYR A 219 -0.66 -3.34 34.22
N VAL A 220 -1.21 -2.13 34.07
CA VAL A 220 -1.36 -1.19 35.19
C VAL A 220 -2.51 -1.59 36.11
N THR A 221 -3.60 -2.14 35.57
CA THR A 221 -4.76 -2.59 36.37
C THR A 221 -4.50 -3.90 37.12
N ASP A 222 -3.63 -4.78 36.61
CA ASP A 222 -3.27 -6.02 37.33
C ASP A 222 -2.33 -5.73 38.52
N SER A 223 -2.81 -5.97 39.74
CA SER A 223 -2.05 -5.73 40.98
C SER A 223 -0.76 -6.56 41.15
N ALA A 224 -0.64 -7.71 40.48
CA ALA A 224 0.53 -8.58 40.53
C ALA A 224 1.54 -8.25 39.41
N ALA A 225 1.08 -7.72 38.28
CA ALA A 225 1.93 -7.31 37.17
C ALA A 225 2.92 -6.23 37.61
N ASN A 226 4.19 -6.45 37.29
CA ASN A 226 5.27 -5.50 37.50
C ASN A 226 6.44 -5.89 36.57
N TRP A 227 7.44 -5.02 36.47
CA TRP A 227 8.55 -5.22 35.55
C TRP A 227 9.28 -6.55 35.75
N SER A 228 9.57 -6.93 37.01
CA SER A 228 10.29 -8.16 37.30
C SER A 228 9.46 -9.40 36.93
N LEU A 229 8.16 -9.40 37.22
CA LEU A 229 7.29 -10.52 36.89
C LEU A 229 7.08 -10.63 35.37
N CYS A 230 6.69 -9.55 34.70
CA CYS A 230 6.26 -9.63 33.31
C CYS A 230 7.41 -9.59 32.30
N VAL A 231 8.48 -8.81 32.57
CA VAL A 231 9.60 -8.65 31.64
C VAL A 231 10.74 -9.61 31.96
N GLU A 232 11.23 -9.62 33.20
CA GLU A 232 12.40 -10.47 33.54
C GLU A 232 12.04 -11.96 33.58
N GLN A 233 10.86 -12.29 34.12
CA GLN A 233 10.44 -13.68 34.34
C GLN A 233 9.48 -14.21 33.27
N GLY A 234 8.91 -13.35 32.42
CA GLY A 234 7.86 -13.75 31.46
C GLY A 234 6.57 -14.27 32.12
N GLY A 235 6.35 -13.94 33.39
CA GLY A 235 5.28 -14.52 34.22
C GLY A 235 3.89 -13.92 34.03
N CYS A 236 3.66 -13.18 32.94
CA CYS A 236 2.39 -12.52 32.63
C CYS A 236 1.77 -12.97 31.29
N GLU A 237 2.35 -13.98 30.64
CA GLU A 237 1.83 -14.53 29.38
C GLU A 237 0.39 -15.05 29.53
N ASP A 238 0.03 -15.59 30.70
CA ASP A 238 -1.33 -16.04 31.05
C ASP A 238 -2.39 -14.93 30.99
N LYS A 239 -1.96 -13.66 31.02
CA LYS A 239 -2.79 -12.45 30.93
C LYS A 239 -2.70 -11.80 29.55
N GLY A 240 -2.08 -12.47 28.58
CA GLY A 240 -1.82 -11.92 27.24
C GLY A 240 -0.70 -10.88 27.19
N LEU A 241 0.10 -10.74 28.25
CA LEU A 241 1.19 -9.76 28.33
C LEU A 241 2.54 -10.44 28.11
N THR A 242 3.06 -10.34 26.89
CA THR A 242 4.40 -10.85 26.57
C THR A 242 5.49 -9.92 27.13
N ALA A 243 6.66 -10.48 27.44
CA ALA A 243 7.81 -9.71 27.90
C ALA A 243 8.21 -8.60 26.91
N ASN A 244 8.11 -8.87 25.59
CA ASN A 244 8.48 -7.93 24.54
C ASN A 244 7.49 -6.75 24.44
N ASN A 245 6.18 -7.02 24.47
CA ASN A 245 5.15 -5.98 24.48
C ASN A 245 5.33 -5.05 25.69
N ILE A 246 5.56 -5.61 26.88
CA ILE A 246 5.79 -4.82 28.10
C ILE A 246 7.13 -4.09 28.06
N TRP A 247 8.15 -4.64 27.40
CA TRP A 247 9.41 -3.93 27.17
C TRP A 247 9.22 -2.68 26.30
N ALA A 248 8.41 -2.78 25.25
CA ALA A 248 8.09 -1.69 24.32
C ALA A 248 7.16 -0.62 24.95
N MET A 249 6.35 -1.03 25.94
CA MET A 249 5.32 -0.22 26.59
C MET A 249 5.76 1.19 27.02
N PRO A 250 6.91 1.43 27.68
CA PRO A 250 7.31 2.78 28.07
C PRO A 250 7.48 3.70 26.86
N TYR A 251 7.96 3.19 25.72
CA TYR A 251 8.11 4.00 24.52
C TYR A 251 6.74 4.41 23.96
N TYR A 252 5.81 3.46 23.85
CA TYR A 252 4.45 3.76 23.39
C TYR A 252 3.69 4.69 24.31
N ARG A 253 3.80 4.51 25.63
CA ARG A 253 3.11 5.42 26.53
C ARG A 253 3.65 6.83 26.41
N MET A 254 4.97 6.99 26.28
CA MET A 254 5.57 8.31 26.04
C MET A 254 5.19 8.86 24.66
N GLU A 255 5.11 8.04 23.62
CA GLU A 255 4.59 8.45 22.31
C GLU A 255 3.14 8.94 22.39
N SER A 256 2.25 8.20 23.06
CA SER A 256 0.83 8.56 23.17
C SER A 256 0.61 9.89 23.92
N LEU A 257 1.36 10.11 25.01
CA LEU A 257 1.20 11.28 25.88
C LEU A 257 1.95 12.53 25.37
N TYR A 258 3.12 12.35 24.74
CA TYR A 258 4.00 13.46 24.35
C TYR A 258 4.19 13.60 22.83
N GLY A 259 3.67 12.66 22.05
CA GLY A 259 3.79 12.61 20.60
C GLY A 259 5.10 11.99 20.09
N ALA A 260 5.13 11.68 18.80
CA ALA A 260 6.28 11.07 18.11
C ALA A 260 7.60 11.86 18.25
N GLU A 261 7.54 13.18 18.45
CA GLU A 261 8.73 14.00 18.71
C GLU A 261 9.53 13.53 19.92
N ALA A 262 8.84 13.06 20.97
CA ALA A 262 9.51 12.57 22.17
C ALA A 262 10.39 11.36 21.84
N MET A 263 9.93 10.49 20.94
CA MET A 263 10.71 9.34 20.49
C MET A 263 11.90 9.78 19.65
N LEU A 264 11.71 10.71 18.71
CA LEU A 264 12.81 11.24 17.88
C LEU A 264 13.93 11.87 18.73
N ARG A 265 13.59 12.71 19.72
CA ARG A 265 14.56 13.32 20.64
C ARG A 265 15.20 12.30 21.61
N SER A 266 14.48 11.23 21.95
CA SER A 266 15.03 10.12 22.73
C SER A 266 16.11 9.39 21.91
N PHE A 267 15.87 9.11 20.62
CA PHE A 267 16.90 8.54 19.75
C PHE A 267 18.10 9.47 19.56
N GLU A 268 17.87 10.77 19.34
CA GLU A 268 18.94 11.76 19.26
C GLU A 268 19.87 11.68 20.50
N PHE A 269 19.27 11.60 21.69
CA PHE A 269 20.02 11.44 22.94
C PHE A 269 20.83 10.14 22.97
N LEU A 270 20.23 9.00 22.62
CA LEU A 270 20.91 7.70 22.62
C LEU A 270 22.10 7.69 21.64
N ILE A 271 21.96 8.32 20.49
CA ILE A 271 23.02 8.45 19.48
C ILE A 271 24.16 9.32 20.02
N ASP A 272 23.83 10.46 20.62
CA ASP A 272 24.81 11.35 21.22
C ASP A 272 25.55 10.68 22.38
N TYR A 273 24.85 9.88 23.18
CA TYR A 273 25.45 9.03 24.22
C TYR A 273 26.41 8.01 23.59
N ALA A 274 25.95 7.23 22.61
CA ALA A 274 26.74 6.20 21.94
C ALA A 274 28.02 6.74 21.28
N ARG A 275 28.02 8.02 20.85
CA ARG A 275 29.20 8.68 20.28
C ARG A 275 30.24 9.13 21.32
N ARG A 276 29.83 9.37 22.56
CA ARG A 276 30.66 10.07 23.57
C ARG A 276 30.96 9.25 24.81
N SER A 277 30.15 8.23 25.07
CA SER A 277 30.15 7.46 26.30
C SER A 277 30.42 5.98 26.05
N PRO A 278 31.02 5.26 27.03
CA PRO A 278 31.15 3.82 26.94
C PRO A 278 29.79 3.13 27.02
N VAL A 279 29.74 1.92 26.46
CA VAL A 279 28.60 1.00 26.61
C VAL A 279 28.40 0.69 28.10
N PRO A 280 27.19 0.89 28.67
CA PRO A 280 26.88 0.50 30.04
C PRO A 280 27.05 -1.01 30.25
N THR A 281 27.52 -1.41 31.43
CA THR A 281 27.93 -2.81 31.68
C THR A 281 26.99 -3.58 32.61
N THR A 282 26.11 -2.87 33.32
CA THR A 282 25.10 -3.45 34.22
C THR A 282 23.68 -3.25 33.68
N VAL A 283 22.74 -4.07 34.15
CA VAL A 283 21.32 -3.95 33.79
C VAL A 283 20.78 -2.59 34.25
N GLU A 284 21.14 -2.20 35.46
CA GLU A 284 20.72 -0.96 36.10
C GLU A 284 21.21 0.27 35.32
N GLU A 285 22.46 0.29 34.85
CA GLU A 285 22.97 1.42 34.05
C GLU A 285 22.28 1.51 32.68
N LYS A 286 21.98 0.37 32.06
CA LYS A 286 21.27 0.31 30.77
C LYS A 286 19.82 0.79 30.89
N GLU A 287 19.13 0.38 31.95
CA GLU A 287 17.77 0.86 32.26
C GLU A 287 17.78 2.35 32.64
N SER A 288 18.78 2.80 33.39
CA SER A 288 18.98 4.21 33.71
C SER A 288 19.16 5.04 32.44
N LEU A 289 19.95 4.56 31.49
CA LEU A 289 20.15 5.22 30.19
C LEU A 289 18.84 5.36 29.42
N ARG A 290 18.00 4.31 29.42
CA ARG A 290 16.68 4.33 28.79
C ARG A 290 15.74 5.37 29.40
N ILE A 291 15.67 5.42 30.74
CA ILE A 291 14.84 6.40 31.44
C ILE A 291 15.33 7.82 31.15
N LEU A 292 16.65 8.05 31.15
CA LEU A 292 17.23 9.35 30.82
C LEU A 292 16.94 9.74 29.36
N SER A 293 16.97 8.80 28.42
CA SER A 293 16.65 9.10 27.01
C SER A 293 15.18 9.46 26.82
N LEU A 294 14.26 8.73 27.46
CA LEU A 294 12.84 9.04 27.44
C LEU A 294 12.53 10.39 28.11
N ALA A 295 13.19 10.71 29.22
CA ALA A 295 13.05 12.01 29.87
C ALA A 295 13.57 13.17 28.99
N HIS A 296 14.71 12.96 28.33
CA HIS A 296 15.22 13.91 27.33
C HIS A 296 14.25 14.09 26.17
N GLY A 297 13.68 12.98 25.69
CA GLY A 297 12.68 12.95 24.65
C GLY A 297 11.45 13.80 24.98
N THR A 298 10.83 13.49 26.11
CA THR A 298 9.61 14.16 26.61
C THR A 298 9.86 15.58 27.12
N GLN A 299 11.12 15.95 27.38
CA GLN A 299 11.52 17.20 28.05
C GLN A 299 10.83 17.38 29.41
N SER A 300 10.57 16.29 30.12
CA SER A 300 9.78 16.26 31.34
C SER A 300 10.41 15.36 32.41
N ASN A 301 10.05 15.60 33.67
CA ASN A 301 10.34 14.67 34.76
C ASN A 301 9.35 13.49 34.69
N ILE A 302 9.77 12.40 34.07
CA ILE A 302 8.95 11.19 33.89
C ILE A 302 9.03 10.20 35.06
N ALA A 303 9.69 10.53 36.18
CA ALA A 303 9.88 9.58 37.28
C ALA A 303 8.56 9.01 37.79
N CYS A 304 7.52 9.85 37.90
CA CYS A 304 6.19 9.42 38.31
C CYS A 304 5.49 8.53 37.24
N HIS A 305 5.69 8.81 35.95
CA HIS A 305 5.13 7.97 34.88
C HIS A 305 5.76 6.58 34.89
N MET A 306 7.07 6.51 35.08
CA MET A 306 7.75 5.22 35.20
C MET A 306 7.24 4.46 36.44
N ALA A 307 6.97 5.16 37.54
CA ALA A 307 6.38 4.56 38.73
C ALA A 307 4.94 4.07 38.51
N SER A 308 4.10 4.79 37.75
CA SER A 308 2.74 4.34 37.40
C SER A 308 2.76 3.10 36.50
N LEU A 309 3.75 3.01 35.62
CA LEU A 309 4.07 1.81 34.83
C LEU A 309 4.82 0.74 35.64
N LYS A 310 4.85 0.83 36.98
CA LYS A 310 5.49 -0.13 37.90
C LYS A 310 6.92 -0.47 37.47
N TRP A 311 7.61 0.51 36.89
CA TRP A 311 8.95 0.37 36.34
C TRP A 311 9.98 0.89 37.35
N PRO A 312 11.05 0.13 37.64
CA PRO A 312 12.04 0.56 38.61
C PRO A 312 12.76 1.84 38.17
N VAL A 313 12.78 2.86 39.04
CA VAL A 313 13.56 4.09 38.86
C VAL A 313 14.60 4.20 39.97
N PRO A 314 15.90 4.07 39.67
CA PRO A 314 16.97 4.26 40.64
C PRO A 314 16.97 5.67 41.26
N ASP A 315 17.34 5.79 42.54
CA ASP A 315 17.33 7.07 43.27
C ASP A 315 18.20 8.14 42.60
N ASP A 316 19.36 7.77 42.06
CA ASP A 316 20.26 8.68 41.35
C ASP A 316 19.63 9.18 40.05
N VAL A 317 18.93 8.32 39.31
CA VAL A 317 18.14 8.71 38.13
C VAL A 317 17.01 9.65 38.54
N ALA A 318 16.22 9.32 39.56
CA ALA A 318 15.14 10.18 40.05
C ALA A 318 15.65 11.58 40.46
N ASN A 319 16.78 11.63 41.16
CA ASN A 319 17.43 12.89 41.53
C ASN A 319 17.92 13.68 40.31
N GLU A 320 18.44 13.00 39.29
CA GLU A 320 18.89 13.62 38.05
C GLU A 320 17.71 14.18 37.24
N LEU A 321 16.60 13.44 37.14
CA LEU A 321 15.36 13.90 36.51
C LEU A 321 14.82 15.15 37.22
N GLN A 322 14.78 15.13 38.56
CA GLN A 322 14.39 16.27 39.38
C GLN A 322 15.30 17.49 39.16
N ARG A 323 16.60 17.27 38.98
CA ARG A 323 17.60 18.33 38.73
C ARG A 323 17.44 18.93 37.33
N LEU A 324 17.17 18.11 36.32
CA LEU A 324 17.07 18.53 34.92
C LEU A 324 15.73 19.19 34.60
N TYR A 325 14.62 18.62 35.07
CA TYR A 325 13.27 18.98 34.63
C TYR A 325 12.38 19.55 35.75
N GLY A 326 12.84 19.58 37.00
CA GLY A 326 12.05 20.08 38.12
C GLY A 326 11.10 19.03 38.71
N ALA A 327 10.15 19.48 39.56
CA ALA A 327 9.19 18.59 40.23
C ALA A 327 7.92 18.39 39.38
N SER A 328 7.31 17.21 39.54
CA SER A 328 5.99 16.72 39.08
C SER A 328 5.51 17.12 37.68
N SER A 329 5.25 16.11 36.84
CA SER A 329 4.49 16.21 35.59
C SER A 329 3.00 16.44 35.90
N PRO A 330 2.28 17.35 35.22
CA PRO A 330 0.82 17.50 35.39
C PRO A 330 0.03 16.22 35.08
N LEU A 331 0.60 15.32 34.29
CA LEU A 331 0.01 14.00 33.98
C LEU A 331 0.05 13.03 35.17
N CYS A 332 0.58 13.48 36.31
CA CYS A 332 0.69 12.76 37.56
C CYS A 332 -0.03 13.45 38.72
N ASP A 333 -0.74 14.55 38.45
CA ASP A 333 -1.69 15.08 39.42
C ASP A 333 -2.94 14.18 39.36
N ASP A 334 -3.52 13.91 40.53
CA ASP A 334 -4.80 13.21 40.71
C ASP A 334 -5.78 14.28 41.18
N LEU A 335 -6.43 14.96 40.23
CA LEU A 335 -7.20 16.18 40.49
C LEU A 335 -8.54 15.88 41.18
N ASP A 336 -9.19 14.76 40.86
CA ASP A 336 -10.47 14.35 41.44
C ASP A 336 -10.36 13.41 42.65
N ARG A 337 -9.17 12.86 42.91
CA ARG A 337 -8.80 12.03 44.07
C ARG A 337 -9.42 10.64 44.07
N ASP A 338 -9.62 10.06 42.90
CA ASP A 338 -10.06 8.67 42.75
C ASP A 338 -8.89 7.66 42.83
N GLY A 339 -7.65 8.15 42.73
CA GLY A 339 -6.42 7.36 42.78
C GLY A 339 -5.88 6.95 41.41
N PHE A 340 -6.50 7.40 40.33
CA PHE A 340 -5.99 7.35 38.96
C PHE A 340 -5.34 8.68 38.60
N ILE A 341 -4.46 8.62 37.60
CA ILE A 341 -3.80 9.79 37.01
C ILE A 341 -3.76 9.57 35.51
N VAL A 342 -3.64 10.63 34.73
CA VAL A 342 -3.56 10.53 33.25
C VAL A 342 -2.45 9.57 32.81
N ALA A 343 -1.30 9.58 33.49
CA ALA A 343 -0.20 8.66 33.18
C ALA A 343 -0.51 7.17 33.43
N SER A 344 -1.55 6.84 34.19
CA SER A 344 -2.02 5.47 34.48
C SER A 344 -3.40 5.17 33.89
N GLY A 345 -3.92 6.00 32.99
CA GLY A 345 -5.15 5.74 32.24
C GLY A 345 -6.41 6.40 32.80
N ASP A 346 -6.24 7.58 33.37
CA ASP A 346 -7.35 8.52 33.56
C ASP A 346 -7.51 9.40 32.31
N CYS A 347 -8.59 9.21 31.56
CA CYS A 347 -8.86 9.98 30.35
C CYS A 347 -9.59 11.32 30.63
N ASP A 348 -10.06 11.55 31.86
CA ASP A 348 -10.64 12.81 32.33
C ASP A 348 -10.46 12.96 33.84
N ASP A 349 -9.26 13.42 34.22
CA ASP A 349 -8.79 13.57 35.61
C ASP A 349 -9.63 14.53 36.47
N THR A 350 -10.72 15.07 35.91
CA THR A 350 -11.71 15.90 36.61
C THR A 350 -13.00 15.14 36.95
N ASP A 351 -13.15 13.89 36.52
CA ASP A 351 -14.33 13.05 36.66
C ASP A 351 -13.97 11.64 37.16
N ALA A 352 -14.15 11.42 38.46
CA ALA A 352 -13.80 10.19 39.20
C ALA A 352 -14.53 8.90 38.75
N ALA A 353 -15.32 8.97 37.68
CA ALA A 353 -15.94 7.83 37.02
C ALA A 353 -15.23 7.42 35.72
N ARG A 354 -14.28 8.22 35.23
CA ARG A 354 -13.66 8.09 33.91
C ARG A 354 -12.20 7.68 34.00
N HIS A 355 -11.96 6.38 34.17
CA HIS A 355 -10.64 5.80 34.33
C HIS A 355 -10.66 4.33 33.87
N LEU A 356 -9.49 3.68 33.72
CA LEU A 356 -9.35 2.28 33.27
C LEU A 356 -10.15 1.19 34.00
N THR A 357 -10.80 1.51 35.12
CA THR A 357 -11.67 0.57 35.83
C THR A 357 -13.06 1.18 36.08
N GLY A 358 -13.40 2.21 35.30
CA GLY A 358 -14.70 2.84 35.24
C GLY A 358 -15.75 1.86 34.73
N LEU A 359 -17.00 2.24 34.82
CA LEU A 359 -18.10 1.48 34.23
C LEU A 359 -18.53 2.19 32.95
N GLU A 360 -18.44 1.51 31.82
CA GLU A 360 -18.93 2.06 30.56
C GLU A 360 -20.44 2.40 30.62
N LEU A 361 -20.78 3.64 30.26
CA LEU A 361 -22.17 4.12 30.21
C LEU A 361 -22.63 4.31 28.76
N GLY A 362 -23.19 3.25 28.17
CA GLY A 362 -23.66 3.29 26.79
C GLY A 362 -24.59 4.46 26.43
N HIS A 363 -24.35 5.02 25.24
CA HIS A 363 -25.05 6.12 24.58
C HIS A 363 -24.81 7.52 25.17
N ASN A 364 -23.72 7.73 25.88
CA ASN A 364 -23.30 9.04 26.35
C ASN A 364 -22.24 9.71 25.44
N ARG A 365 -21.72 8.98 24.44
CA ARG A 365 -20.67 9.40 23.49
C ARG A 365 -19.33 9.72 24.14
N ARG A 366 -19.00 9.00 25.20
CA ARG A 366 -17.74 9.10 25.93
C ARG A 366 -17.16 7.70 26.07
N ASP A 367 -15.85 7.68 26.18
CA ASP A 367 -15.09 6.53 26.64
C ASP A 367 -15.00 6.67 28.17
N ASP A 368 -15.82 5.93 28.92
CA ASP A 368 -15.90 6.06 30.38
C ASP A 368 -14.93 5.10 31.10
N ASP A 369 -14.56 3.99 30.47
CA ASP A 369 -13.55 3.07 31.00
C ASP A 369 -12.16 3.26 30.38
N CYS A 370 -11.99 4.27 29.52
CA CYS A 370 -10.72 4.69 28.92
C CYS A 370 -10.01 3.57 28.14
N ASP A 371 -10.76 2.59 27.60
CA ASP A 371 -10.22 1.47 26.84
C ASP A 371 -9.96 1.83 25.36
N GLY A 372 -10.47 2.99 24.91
CA GLY A 372 -10.35 3.50 23.54
C GLY A 372 -11.54 3.16 22.62
N LEU A 373 -12.56 2.50 23.15
CA LEU A 373 -13.87 2.34 22.56
C LEU A 373 -14.83 3.39 23.17
N VAL A 374 -15.93 3.64 22.47
CA VAL A 374 -16.91 4.65 22.88
C VAL A 374 -18.28 4.04 22.74
N ASP A 375 -19.04 4.03 23.83
CA ASP A 375 -20.37 3.45 23.89
C ASP A 375 -20.39 1.96 23.45
N GLU A 376 -19.34 1.19 23.71
CA GLU A 376 -19.28 -0.22 23.31
C GLU A 376 -20.30 -1.06 24.07
N THR A 377 -20.83 -2.05 23.37
CA THR A 377 -21.74 -3.00 23.99
C THR A 377 -20.97 -4.16 24.60
N TYR A 378 -21.11 -4.34 25.90
CA TYR A 378 -20.49 -5.44 26.63
C TYR A 378 -21.32 -6.73 26.58
N TYR A 379 -20.68 -7.83 26.18
CA TYR A 379 -21.25 -9.19 26.18
C TYR A 379 -20.39 -10.10 27.05
N ALA A 380 -21.00 -10.89 27.94
CA ALA A 380 -20.25 -11.85 28.73
C ALA A 380 -21.03 -13.12 29.06
N GLU A 381 -20.30 -14.23 29.08
CA GLU A 381 -20.76 -15.49 29.66
C GLU A 381 -20.60 -15.47 31.18
N GLU A 382 -21.69 -15.23 31.91
CA GLU A 382 -21.61 -15.08 33.38
C GLU A 382 -21.16 -16.36 34.12
N THR A 383 -21.21 -17.55 33.50
CA THR A 383 -20.82 -18.85 34.12
C THR A 383 -20.48 -19.89 33.05
N GLU A 384 -19.70 -20.94 33.38
CA GLU A 384 -19.43 -22.12 32.50
C GLU A 384 -20.69 -22.86 31.99
N ALA A 385 -21.88 -22.55 32.51
CA ALA A 385 -23.15 -23.13 32.06
C ALA A 385 -23.96 -22.20 31.13
N LYS A 386 -23.53 -20.95 30.97
CA LYS A 386 -24.12 -19.95 30.08
C LYS A 386 -23.18 -19.75 28.91
N ASP A 387 -23.51 -20.45 27.85
CA ASP A 387 -22.88 -20.38 26.53
C ASP A 387 -23.54 -19.23 25.72
N PHE A 388 -22.82 -18.55 24.84
CA PHE A 388 -23.39 -17.70 23.80
C PHE A 388 -24.22 -18.54 22.82
N GLY A 389 -25.45 -18.86 23.23
CA GLY A 389 -26.36 -19.70 22.46
C GLY A 389 -26.78 -19.06 21.13
N GLY A 390 -26.16 -19.50 20.03
CA GLY A 390 -26.46 -19.04 18.68
C GLY A 390 -25.81 -17.68 18.36
N THR A 391 -26.31 -16.99 17.33
CA THR A 391 -25.71 -15.72 16.89
C THR A 391 -26.19 -14.55 17.75
N VAL A 392 -25.27 -13.97 18.51
CA VAL A 392 -25.45 -12.71 19.24
C VAL A 392 -25.60 -11.58 18.22
N GLN A 393 -26.70 -10.81 18.33
CA GLN A 393 -26.88 -9.59 17.53
C GLN A 393 -26.19 -8.45 18.27
N SER A 394 -25.09 -7.96 17.70
CA SER A 394 -24.26 -6.90 18.25
C SER A 394 -24.33 -5.60 17.44
N SER A 395 -23.74 -4.55 18.00
CA SER A 395 -23.46 -3.27 17.34
C SER A 395 -21.98 -2.98 17.50
N LEU A 396 -21.38 -2.28 16.53
CA LEU A 396 -20.01 -1.78 16.66
C LEU A 396 -20.03 -0.41 17.36
N PRO A 397 -19.09 -0.14 18.30
CA PRO A 397 -18.13 -1.09 18.85
C PRO A 397 -18.77 -2.07 19.87
N PHE A 398 -18.15 -3.24 20.06
CA PHE A 398 -18.49 -4.16 21.13
C PHE A 398 -17.26 -4.82 21.74
N GLU A 399 -17.42 -5.26 22.99
CA GLU A 399 -16.51 -6.15 23.69
C GLU A 399 -17.26 -7.41 24.11
N ALA A 400 -16.65 -8.57 23.90
CA ALA A 400 -17.20 -9.85 24.30
C ALA A 400 -16.19 -10.67 25.12
N HIS A 401 -16.61 -11.17 26.28
CA HIS A 401 -15.85 -12.11 27.11
C HIS A 401 -16.56 -13.46 27.13
N GLY A 402 -15.96 -14.45 26.51
CA GLY A 402 -16.52 -15.79 26.40
C GLY A 402 -15.58 -16.88 26.93
N ARG A 403 -16.11 -18.09 27.07
CA ARG A 403 -15.38 -19.26 27.53
C ARG A 403 -15.83 -20.49 26.78
N MET A 404 -15.02 -20.86 25.80
CA MET A 404 -15.21 -22.09 25.03
C MET A 404 -15.27 -23.30 25.96
N GLN A 405 -16.20 -24.22 25.70
CA GLN A 405 -16.42 -25.44 26.48
C GLN A 405 -15.92 -26.69 25.74
N SER A 406 -15.89 -26.65 24.40
CA SER A 406 -15.49 -27.77 23.56
C SER A 406 -14.98 -27.31 22.20
N VAL A 407 -14.41 -28.23 21.41
CA VAL A 407 -13.96 -27.96 20.03
C VAL A 407 -15.09 -27.64 19.04
N ASN A 408 -16.36 -27.79 19.43
CA ASN A 408 -17.52 -27.45 18.60
C ASN A 408 -18.27 -26.23 19.13
N ASP A 409 -17.63 -25.48 20.02
CA ASP A 409 -18.18 -24.27 20.60
C ASP A 409 -17.80 -23.08 19.71
N ASP A 410 -18.79 -22.45 19.10
CA ASP A 410 -18.61 -21.37 18.13
C ASP A 410 -19.42 -20.15 18.59
N ASP A 411 -18.73 -19.11 19.02
CA ASP A 411 -19.36 -17.88 19.46
C ASP A 411 -19.45 -16.90 18.29
N ARG A 412 -20.68 -16.48 17.95
CA ARG A 412 -20.95 -15.67 16.75
C ARG A 412 -21.55 -14.32 17.10
N PHE A 413 -20.92 -13.26 16.60
CA PHE A 413 -21.34 -11.87 16.81
C PHE A 413 -21.66 -11.24 15.46
N ALA A 414 -22.94 -10.97 15.20
CA ALA A 414 -23.41 -10.38 13.94
C ALA A 414 -23.82 -8.91 14.13
N PHE A 415 -23.38 -8.05 13.22
CA PHE A 415 -23.55 -6.60 13.30
C PHE A 415 -23.86 -5.99 11.92
N GLN A 416 -24.38 -4.76 11.93
CA GLN A 416 -24.61 -3.98 10.72
C GLN A 416 -23.38 -3.14 10.36
N LEU A 417 -23.10 -3.03 9.06
CA LEU A 417 -21.99 -2.25 8.51
C LEU A 417 -22.55 -0.92 7.98
N THR A 418 -22.63 0.08 8.84
CA THR A 418 -23.26 1.38 8.49
C THR A 418 -22.27 2.51 8.24
N ALA A 419 -21.06 2.43 8.81
CA ALA A 419 -20.06 3.49 8.74
C ALA A 419 -18.87 3.13 7.83
N SER A 420 -18.42 1.88 7.89
CA SER A 420 -17.39 1.29 7.03
C SER A 420 -17.72 -0.17 6.78
N SER A 421 -17.22 -0.73 5.68
CA SER A 421 -17.22 -2.18 5.44
C SER A 421 -16.11 -2.89 6.23
N ARG A 422 -15.19 -2.14 6.83
CA ARG A 422 -14.00 -2.67 7.49
C ARG A 422 -14.15 -2.63 9.01
N VAL A 423 -13.75 -3.72 9.66
CA VAL A 423 -13.89 -3.93 11.09
C VAL A 423 -12.55 -4.35 11.67
N PHE A 424 -12.05 -3.58 12.63
CA PHE A 424 -10.85 -3.87 13.40
C PHE A 424 -11.24 -4.72 14.59
N ALA A 425 -10.65 -5.91 14.70
CA ALA A 425 -10.96 -6.87 15.74
C ALA A 425 -9.68 -7.30 16.46
N THR A 426 -9.73 -7.35 17.79
CA THR A 426 -8.66 -7.91 18.62
C THR A 426 -9.19 -9.12 19.35
N LEU A 427 -8.57 -10.28 19.12
CA LEU A 427 -8.80 -11.49 19.89
C LEU A 427 -7.70 -11.60 20.95
N CYS A 428 -8.10 -11.91 22.18
CA CYS A 428 -7.21 -12.24 23.27
C CYS A 428 -7.53 -13.63 23.81
N ALA A 429 -6.50 -14.47 23.88
CA ALA A 429 -6.53 -15.81 24.46
C ALA A 429 -6.15 -15.73 25.94
N GLY A 430 -7.07 -16.12 26.82
CA GLY A 430 -6.79 -16.36 28.23
C GLY A 430 -6.31 -17.79 28.50
N GLU A 431 -6.22 -18.16 29.79
CA GLU A 431 -5.77 -19.49 30.21
C GLU A 431 -6.64 -20.60 29.58
N GLY A 432 -5.98 -21.51 28.86
CA GLY A 432 -6.58 -22.70 28.26
C GLY A 432 -7.18 -22.51 26.86
N PHE A 433 -7.32 -21.27 26.37
CA PHE A 433 -7.83 -21.00 25.03
C PHE A 433 -6.70 -21.04 23.98
N ASN A 434 -6.98 -21.73 22.88
CA ASN A 434 -6.27 -21.57 21.62
C ASN A 434 -7.28 -21.69 20.48
N GLY A 435 -7.15 -20.87 19.44
CA GLY A 435 -8.22 -20.76 18.46
C GLY A 435 -8.05 -19.58 17.53
N TRP A 436 -9.14 -19.21 16.87
CA TRP A 436 -9.18 -18.10 15.93
C TRP A 436 -10.43 -17.27 16.09
N ALA A 437 -10.38 -16.06 15.55
CA ALA A 437 -11.56 -15.29 15.17
C ALA A 437 -11.59 -15.22 13.64
N SER A 438 -12.77 -15.46 13.05
CA SER A 438 -12.97 -15.49 11.60
C SER A 438 -14.13 -14.61 11.18
N ALA A 439 -14.01 -13.93 10.05
CA ALA A 439 -15.07 -13.14 9.46
C ALA A 439 -15.92 -13.96 8.48
N LEU A 440 -17.24 -13.85 8.64
CA LEU A 440 -18.24 -14.51 7.82
C LEU A 440 -19.15 -13.50 7.11
N ASP A 441 -19.49 -13.79 5.85
CA ASP A 441 -20.50 -13.07 5.08
C ASP A 441 -21.92 -13.32 5.61
N ALA A 442 -22.90 -12.63 5.04
CA ALA A 442 -24.32 -12.77 5.40
C ALA A 442 -24.89 -14.20 5.19
N ASN A 443 -24.19 -15.07 4.44
CA ASN A 443 -24.56 -16.46 4.21
C ASN A 443 -23.80 -17.44 5.14
N GLY A 444 -22.95 -16.94 6.03
CA GLY A 444 -22.12 -17.75 6.93
C GLY A 444 -20.91 -18.39 6.25
N ARG A 445 -20.44 -17.86 5.11
CA ARG A 445 -19.19 -18.28 4.44
C ARG A 445 -18.07 -17.34 4.85
N PHE A 446 -16.84 -17.84 4.91
CA PHE A 446 -15.68 -16.96 5.10
C PHE A 446 -15.64 -15.89 4.02
N ILE A 447 -15.29 -14.67 4.41
CA ILE A 447 -15.03 -13.59 3.45
C ILE A 447 -13.88 -14.01 2.53
N ASP A 448 -13.95 -13.58 1.27
CA ASP A 448 -12.97 -13.89 0.23
C ASP A 448 -12.03 -12.71 -0.08
N ARG A 449 -12.23 -11.57 0.60
CA ARG A 449 -11.40 -10.37 0.52
C ARG A 449 -10.49 -10.25 1.73
N GLY A 450 -9.24 -9.85 1.49
CA GLY A 450 -8.26 -9.61 2.55
C GLY A 450 -8.00 -10.82 3.45
N SER A 451 -7.67 -10.54 4.72
CA SER A 451 -7.53 -11.56 5.76
C SER A 451 -8.91 -11.95 6.29
N TYR A 452 -9.24 -13.24 6.30
CA TYR A 452 -10.52 -13.72 6.85
C TYR A 452 -10.43 -14.20 8.29
N TYR A 453 -9.23 -14.29 8.88
CA TYR A 453 -9.02 -14.79 10.24
C TYR A 453 -7.81 -14.16 10.95
N VAL A 454 -7.83 -14.26 12.29
CA VAL A 454 -6.68 -14.12 13.18
C VAL A 454 -6.57 -15.38 14.03
N TYR A 455 -5.37 -15.90 14.23
CA TYR A 455 -5.13 -17.15 14.95
C TYR A 455 -4.21 -16.95 16.16
N LEU A 456 -4.59 -17.52 17.29
CA LEU A 456 -3.83 -17.53 18.54
C LEU A 456 -3.49 -18.98 18.93
N PRO A 457 -2.20 -19.39 18.86
CA PRO A 457 -1.78 -20.73 19.26
C PRO A 457 -1.76 -20.97 20.77
N GLY A 458 -1.86 -19.90 21.57
CA GLY A 458 -1.83 -19.91 23.03
C GLY A 458 -2.14 -18.52 23.59
N PRO A 459 -1.89 -18.30 24.91
CA PRO A 459 -2.15 -17.03 25.57
C PRO A 459 -1.47 -15.84 24.88
N GLY A 460 -2.18 -14.72 24.79
CA GLY A 460 -1.74 -13.58 23.99
C GLY A 460 -2.89 -12.85 23.33
N CYS A 461 -2.60 -11.72 22.71
CA CYS A 461 -3.57 -10.95 21.95
C CYS A 461 -3.03 -10.67 20.55
N SER A 462 -3.91 -10.69 19.54
CA SER A 462 -3.58 -10.35 18.17
C SER A 462 -4.77 -9.67 17.51
N SER A 463 -4.48 -8.67 16.68
CA SER A 463 -5.49 -7.93 15.93
C SER A 463 -5.50 -8.32 14.45
N VAL A 464 -6.63 -8.02 13.81
CA VAL A 464 -6.79 -8.09 12.36
C VAL A 464 -7.88 -7.10 11.93
N THR A 465 -7.78 -6.59 10.72
CA THR A 465 -8.89 -5.91 10.05
C THR A 465 -9.56 -6.85 9.06
N PHE A 466 -10.87 -7.03 9.23
CA PHE A 466 -11.73 -7.75 8.28
C PHE A 466 -12.38 -6.76 7.31
N ASP A 467 -12.32 -7.03 6.00
CA ASP A 467 -13.04 -6.26 4.98
C ASP A 467 -14.23 -7.07 4.45
N PHE A 468 -15.44 -6.64 4.80
CA PHE A 468 -16.68 -7.27 4.37
C PHE A 468 -17.15 -6.77 2.98
N GLY A 469 -16.40 -5.88 2.32
CA GLY A 469 -16.72 -5.36 1.00
C GLY A 469 -18.08 -4.66 0.95
N ASP A 470 -18.88 -4.95 -0.07
CA ASP A 470 -20.19 -4.30 -0.28
C ASP A 470 -21.31 -4.88 0.61
N ALA A 471 -20.99 -5.71 1.60
CA ALA A 471 -21.98 -6.30 2.50
C ALA A 471 -22.56 -5.26 3.47
N GLY A 472 -23.89 -5.28 3.67
CA GLY A 472 -24.55 -4.42 4.66
C GLY A 472 -24.44 -4.92 6.12
N SER A 473 -23.90 -6.12 6.31
CA SER A 473 -23.75 -6.76 7.62
C SER A 473 -22.60 -7.76 7.61
N GLY A 474 -21.96 -7.94 8.76
CA GLY A 474 -20.88 -8.91 8.96
C GLY A 474 -21.12 -9.80 10.17
N THR A 475 -20.36 -10.88 10.28
CA THR A 475 -20.30 -11.72 11.48
C THR A 475 -18.86 -12.06 11.80
N ILE A 476 -18.47 -11.92 13.07
CA ILE A 476 -17.21 -12.48 13.59
C ILE A 476 -17.55 -13.73 14.39
N MET A 477 -16.83 -14.81 14.11
CA MET A 477 -16.96 -16.10 14.80
C MET A 477 -15.66 -16.42 15.51
N VAL A 478 -15.72 -16.66 16.82
CA VAL A 478 -14.60 -17.20 17.60
C VAL A 478 -14.76 -18.70 17.70
N SER A 479 -13.70 -19.46 17.41
CA SER A 479 -13.70 -20.91 17.56
C SER A 479 -12.39 -21.44 18.16
N PRO A 480 -12.44 -22.46 19.02
CA PRO A 480 -11.27 -23.09 19.61
C PRO A 480 -10.66 -24.17 18.69
N ASN A 481 -9.36 -24.42 18.86
CA ASN A 481 -8.62 -25.43 18.09
C ASN A 481 -8.60 -26.80 18.81
N THR A 482 -8.28 -26.82 20.11
CA THR A 482 -8.07 -28.09 20.86
C THR A 482 -8.87 -28.24 22.15
N SER A 483 -9.11 -27.16 22.90
CA SER A 483 -9.85 -27.21 24.15
C SER A 483 -10.60 -25.91 24.42
N GLY A 484 -11.52 -25.99 25.38
CA GLY A 484 -12.17 -24.84 25.96
C GLY A 484 -11.22 -23.94 26.76
N GLY A 485 -11.57 -22.66 26.89
CA GLY A 485 -10.76 -21.65 27.56
C GLY A 485 -11.39 -20.26 27.42
N ALA A 486 -10.96 -19.33 28.27
CA ALA A 486 -11.48 -17.96 28.22
C ALA A 486 -10.86 -17.17 27.07
N TYR A 487 -11.66 -16.33 26.42
CA TYR A 487 -11.20 -15.36 25.43
C TYR A 487 -11.90 -14.02 25.65
N SER A 488 -11.28 -12.95 25.15
CA SER A 488 -11.99 -11.70 24.88
C SER A 488 -11.87 -11.32 23.41
N LEU A 489 -12.91 -10.68 22.89
CA LEU A 489 -12.99 -10.16 21.53
C LEU A 489 -13.49 -8.72 21.60
N THR A 490 -12.67 -7.78 21.13
CA THR A 490 -13.15 -6.43 20.82
C THR A 490 -13.34 -6.30 19.32
N ALA A 491 -14.35 -5.56 18.89
CA ALA A 491 -14.55 -5.23 17.49
C ALA A 491 -15.11 -3.81 17.35
N SER A 492 -14.55 -3.06 16.41
CA SER A 492 -14.95 -1.68 16.12
C SER A 492 -14.80 -1.37 14.64
N THR A 493 -15.34 -0.25 14.20
CA THR A 493 -15.08 0.26 12.84
C THR A 493 -13.57 0.45 12.64
N ALA A 494 -13.04 -0.05 11.52
CA ALA A 494 -11.65 0.17 11.13
C ALA A 494 -11.48 1.48 10.36
N ALA A 495 -10.31 2.10 10.47
CA ALA A 495 -9.93 3.25 9.66
C ALA A 495 -9.65 2.84 8.21
N ASP A 496 -9.92 3.72 7.25
CA ASP A 496 -9.68 3.46 5.82
C ASP A 496 -8.19 3.23 5.51
N LEU A 497 -7.90 2.38 4.52
CA LEU A 497 -6.54 2.18 4.06
C LEU A 497 -6.05 3.46 3.37
N PRO A 498 -4.75 3.80 3.49
CA PRO A 498 -4.17 4.88 2.71
C PRO A 498 -4.36 4.62 1.20
N GLU A 499 -5.02 5.55 0.51
CA GLU A 499 -5.17 5.54 -0.95
C GLU A 499 -3.85 5.91 -1.66
N ASP A 500 -3.63 5.36 -2.85
CA ASP A 500 -2.50 5.74 -3.71
C ASP A 500 -2.84 6.96 -4.59
N TYR A 501 -2.43 8.14 -4.16
CA TYR A 501 -2.62 9.39 -4.91
C TYR A 501 -1.59 9.62 -6.02
N SER A 502 -0.96 8.56 -6.54
CA SER A 502 -0.11 8.67 -7.71
C SER A 502 -0.82 9.41 -8.85
N ILE A 503 -2.13 9.23 -9.01
CA ILE A 503 -2.92 9.89 -10.06
C ILE A 503 -2.82 11.42 -10.08
N LEU A 504 -2.56 12.05 -8.94
CA LEU A 504 -2.47 13.50 -8.82
C LEU A 504 -1.10 14.04 -9.24
N LEU A 505 -0.09 13.18 -9.38
CA LEU A 505 1.24 13.55 -9.85
C LEU A 505 1.31 13.46 -11.38
N SER A 506 2.10 14.32 -11.99
CA SER A 506 2.45 14.28 -13.41
C SER A 506 3.88 14.76 -13.60
N ALA A 507 4.72 13.92 -14.19
CA ALA A 507 6.08 14.30 -14.54
C ALA A 507 6.15 14.84 -15.98
N VAL A 508 6.18 16.16 -16.14
CA VAL A 508 6.09 16.84 -17.45
C VAL A 508 7.46 17.26 -17.94
N ALA A 509 7.89 16.73 -19.08
CA ALA A 509 9.14 17.13 -19.71
C ALA A 509 9.14 18.62 -20.08
N ARG A 510 10.32 19.26 -20.03
CA ARG A 510 10.48 20.69 -20.34
C ARG A 510 11.38 20.89 -21.54
N GLU A 511 11.00 21.81 -22.43
CA GLU A 511 11.81 22.18 -23.61
C GLU A 511 13.19 22.75 -23.24
N SER A 512 13.31 23.41 -22.08
CA SER A 512 14.59 23.92 -21.56
C SER A 512 15.52 22.82 -21.01
N GLY A 513 15.04 21.57 -20.95
CA GLY A 513 15.61 20.52 -20.13
C GLY A 513 15.04 20.50 -18.71
N GLY A 514 15.17 19.35 -18.08
CA GLY A 514 14.56 18.99 -16.82
C GLY A 514 13.12 18.51 -16.95
N VAL A 515 12.49 18.31 -15.80
CA VAL A 515 11.12 17.84 -15.63
C VAL A 515 10.41 18.74 -14.63
N ARG A 516 9.15 19.04 -14.90
CA ARG A 516 8.24 19.66 -13.94
C ARG A 516 7.40 18.55 -13.33
N LEU A 517 7.56 18.31 -12.04
CA LEU A 517 6.65 17.50 -11.26
C LEU A 517 5.44 18.39 -10.96
N GLN A 518 4.39 18.22 -11.76
CA GLN A 518 3.10 18.88 -11.56
C GLN A 518 2.27 18.02 -10.62
N PHE A 519 1.65 18.64 -9.63
CA PHE A 519 0.69 17.99 -8.75
C PHE A 519 -0.64 18.73 -8.87
N ASP A 520 -1.69 18.01 -9.22
CA ASP A 520 -3.03 18.57 -9.44
C ASP A 520 -4.05 17.82 -8.57
N ASP A 521 -4.60 18.50 -7.56
CA ASP A 521 -5.61 18.01 -6.64
C ASP A 521 -6.93 18.82 -6.78
N PRO A 522 -7.62 18.70 -7.93
CA PRO A 522 -8.81 19.49 -8.22
C PRO A 522 -9.98 19.17 -7.28
N GLN A 523 -9.98 17.99 -6.67
CA GLN A 523 -10.99 17.55 -5.72
C GLN A 523 -10.63 17.90 -4.27
N GLY A 524 -9.43 18.42 -3.99
CA GLY A 524 -8.97 18.74 -2.63
C GLY A 524 -8.85 17.51 -1.72
N LEU A 525 -8.49 16.35 -2.28
CA LEU A 525 -8.29 15.08 -1.58
C LEU A 525 -7.23 15.23 -0.49
N LEU A 526 -6.02 15.69 -0.83
CA LEU A 526 -4.94 15.88 0.15
C LEU A 526 -5.22 17.08 1.06
N GLY A 527 -5.91 18.10 0.55
CA GLY A 527 -6.35 19.24 1.35
C GLY A 527 -7.30 18.83 2.49
N ARG A 528 -8.21 17.88 2.24
CA ARG A 528 -9.09 17.30 3.29
C ARG A 528 -8.33 16.51 4.35
N LEU A 529 -7.18 15.94 3.99
CA LEU A 529 -6.28 15.29 4.95
C LEU A 529 -5.47 16.29 5.78
N GLY A 530 -5.56 17.59 5.48
CA GLY A 530 -4.80 18.64 6.17
C GLY A 530 -3.38 18.81 5.64
N ALA A 531 -3.12 18.48 4.37
CA ALA A 531 -1.81 18.67 3.77
C ALA A 531 -1.36 20.15 3.82
N GLU A 532 -0.14 20.37 4.31
CA GLU A 532 0.53 21.68 4.37
C GLU A 532 1.72 21.72 3.42
N GLU A 533 2.36 20.58 3.20
CA GLU A 533 3.50 20.41 2.30
C GLU A 533 3.37 19.11 1.50
N LEU A 534 4.08 19.05 0.37
CA LEU A 534 4.29 17.86 -0.43
C LEU A 534 5.77 17.52 -0.45
N GLU A 535 6.11 16.27 -0.17
CA GLU A 535 7.45 15.74 -0.34
C GLU A 535 7.51 14.88 -1.60
N PHE A 536 8.44 15.20 -2.49
CA PHE A 536 8.78 14.41 -3.67
C PHE A 536 10.05 13.63 -3.43
N TRP A 537 10.08 12.37 -3.85
CA TRP A 537 11.28 11.53 -3.87
C TRP A 537 11.50 10.94 -5.26
N ILE A 538 12.77 10.88 -5.70
CA ILE A 538 13.15 10.21 -6.95
C ILE A 538 13.74 8.86 -6.63
N SER A 539 13.04 7.80 -7.03
CA SER A 539 13.39 6.43 -6.66
C SER A 539 14.76 6.02 -7.18
N GLY A 540 15.52 5.29 -6.35
CA GLY A 540 16.90 4.92 -6.61
C GLY A 540 17.92 6.04 -6.44
N THR A 541 17.52 7.20 -5.89
CA THR A 541 18.40 8.36 -5.69
C THR A 541 18.18 9.01 -4.32
N ASP A 542 19.03 10.00 -3.97
CA ASP A 542 18.92 10.74 -2.72
C ASP A 542 18.12 12.05 -2.87
N ILE A 543 17.59 12.32 -4.06
CA ILE A 543 16.82 13.53 -4.34
C ILE A 543 15.48 13.45 -3.63
N ARG A 544 15.33 14.30 -2.61
CA ARG A 544 14.05 14.65 -1.99
C ARG A 544 13.83 16.16 -2.03
N MET A 545 12.60 16.58 -2.24
CA MET A 545 12.22 17.98 -2.26
C MET A 545 10.89 18.16 -1.54
N THR A 546 10.86 19.09 -0.59
CA THR A 546 9.61 19.50 0.07
C THR A 546 9.19 20.85 -0.49
N VAL A 547 7.91 20.98 -0.84
CA VAL A 547 7.31 22.22 -1.31
C VAL A 547 5.99 22.47 -0.58
N PRO A 548 5.55 23.74 -0.42
CA PRO A 548 4.23 24.03 0.14
C PRO A 548 3.10 23.39 -0.67
N TYR A 549 2.09 22.86 0.03
CA TYR A 549 0.89 22.32 -0.60
C TYR A 549 0.01 23.46 -1.15
N ALA A 550 -0.41 23.27 -2.39
CA ALA A 550 -1.53 23.94 -3.04
C ALA A 550 -2.15 22.92 -4.01
N ALA A 551 -3.41 23.14 -4.38
CA ALA A 551 -4.14 22.23 -5.27
C ALA A 551 -3.51 22.08 -6.68
N ASP A 552 -2.56 22.95 -7.06
CA ASP A 552 -1.88 22.97 -8.36
C ASP A 552 -0.34 23.12 -8.22
N THR A 553 0.23 22.70 -7.09
CA THR A 553 1.66 22.86 -6.79
C THR A 553 2.55 22.17 -7.83
N ALA A 554 3.70 22.78 -8.12
CA ALA A 554 4.71 22.18 -8.99
C ALA A 554 6.14 22.34 -8.46
N ALA A 555 6.97 21.33 -8.72
CA ALA A 555 8.40 21.34 -8.44
C ALA A 555 9.21 21.14 -9.74
N ILE A 556 10.39 21.77 -9.83
CA ILE A 556 11.25 21.67 -11.02
C ILE A 556 12.51 20.86 -10.70
N LEU A 557 12.65 19.73 -11.39
CA LEU A 557 13.88 18.96 -11.48
C LEU A 557 14.68 19.41 -12.69
N ASN A 558 15.91 19.84 -12.48
CA ASN A 558 16.83 20.20 -13.54
C ASN A 558 18.26 19.93 -13.09
N ARG A 559 19.24 20.20 -13.95
CA ARG A 559 20.66 19.92 -13.67
C ARG A 559 21.19 20.54 -12.37
N SER A 560 20.62 21.65 -11.92
CA SER A 560 21.03 22.31 -10.67
C SER A 560 20.39 21.69 -9.43
N SER A 561 19.12 21.30 -9.49
CA SER A 561 18.41 20.66 -8.37
C SER A 561 18.63 19.15 -8.30
N ALA A 562 19.01 18.52 -9.41
CA ALA A 562 19.16 17.08 -9.55
C ALA A 562 20.40 16.73 -10.39
N PRO A 563 21.62 17.06 -9.93
CA PRO A 563 22.87 16.86 -10.68
C PRO A 563 23.25 15.39 -10.87
N GLU A 564 22.68 14.49 -10.07
CA GLU A 564 22.91 13.04 -10.12
C GLU A 564 22.07 12.31 -11.19
N LEU A 565 21.04 12.95 -11.73
CA LEU A 565 20.23 12.36 -12.80
C LEU A 565 20.98 12.44 -14.13
N ASN A 566 21.04 11.31 -14.83
CA ASN A 566 21.68 11.18 -16.13
C ASN A 566 20.67 11.44 -17.24
N SER A 567 21.10 12.24 -18.22
CA SER A 567 20.28 12.54 -19.39
C SER A 567 20.03 11.28 -20.23
N GLY A 568 18.77 11.02 -20.57
CA GLY A 568 18.32 9.86 -21.33
C GLY A 568 17.90 8.66 -20.47
N GLU A 569 18.17 8.67 -19.17
CA GLU A 569 17.70 7.64 -18.24
C GLU A 569 16.26 7.88 -17.80
N THR A 570 15.61 6.78 -17.41
CA THR A 570 14.25 6.75 -16.89
C THR A 570 14.28 6.64 -15.38
N TYR A 571 13.45 7.44 -14.70
CA TYR A 571 13.32 7.49 -13.25
C TYR A 571 11.86 7.45 -12.84
N ARG A 572 11.62 7.25 -11.55
CA ARG A 572 10.28 7.31 -10.95
C ARG A 572 10.22 8.42 -9.90
N ALA A 573 9.22 9.29 -9.99
CA ALA A 573 8.93 10.31 -8.98
C ALA A 573 7.77 9.82 -8.10
N ARG A 574 7.94 9.86 -6.79
CA ARG A 574 6.91 9.53 -5.81
C ARG A 574 6.58 10.78 -5.00
N VAL A 575 5.35 10.87 -4.51
CA VAL A 575 4.88 11.99 -3.69
C VAL A 575 4.22 11.50 -2.42
N ARG A 576 4.32 12.25 -1.32
CA ARG A 576 3.47 12.11 -0.14
C ARG A 576 3.09 13.49 0.43
N ALA A 577 1.92 13.57 1.04
CA ALA A 577 1.50 14.76 1.78
C ALA A 577 2.08 14.76 3.19
N LEU A 578 2.44 15.95 3.65
CA LEU A 578 2.89 16.21 5.01
C LEU A 578 2.01 17.26 5.70
N ALA A 579 1.86 17.13 7.01
CA ALA A 579 1.35 18.18 7.89
C ALA A 579 2.30 18.34 9.07
N ASN A 580 2.70 19.57 9.39
CA ASN A 580 3.73 19.86 10.41
C ASN A 580 5.03 19.04 10.21
N GLY A 581 5.40 18.77 8.96
CA GLY A 581 6.57 17.96 8.59
C GLY A 581 6.41 16.44 8.78
N ARG A 582 5.21 15.95 9.14
CA ARG A 582 4.92 14.52 9.33
C ARG A 582 4.18 13.94 8.14
N PRO A 583 4.50 12.70 7.71
CA PRO A 583 3.72 12.01 6.69
C PRO A 583 2.25 11.85 7.11
N LEU A 584 1.34 12.30 6.26
CA LEU A 584 -0.08 11.94 6.34
C LEU A 584 -0.34 10.58 5.69
N LEU A 585 0.48 10.25 4.68
CA LEU A 585 0.39 9.06 3.83
C LEU A 585 1.79 8.50 3.55
N PRO A 586 1.91 7.21 3.19
CA PRO A 586 3.14 6.67 2.64
C PRO A 586 3.45 7.30 1.26
N PHE A 587 4.65 7.09 0.72
CA PHE A 587 4.91 7.52 -0.65
C PHE A 587 4.00 6.79 -1.65
N SER A 588 3.54 7.52 -2.66
CA SER A 588 2.78 6.97 -3.78
C SER A 588 3.57 5.90 -4.56
N THR A 589 2.90 5.07 -5.37
CA THR A 589 3.56 4.05 -6.21
C THR A 589 4.49 4.64 -7.28
N GLY A 590 4.18 5.86 -7.73
CA GLY A 590 5.09 6.76 -8.44
C GLY A 590 4.92 6.84 -9.96
N HIS A 591 5.38 7.96 -10.51
CA HIS A 591 5.29 8.33 -11.92
C HIS A 591 6.62 8.16 -12.65
N VAL A 592 6.62 7.39 -13.74
CA VAL A 592 7.77 7.21 -14.61
C VAL A 592 7.99 8.42 -15.51
N PHE A 593 9.26 8.84 -15.65
CA PHE A 593 9.66 9.90 -16.56
C PHE A 593 11.06 9.69 -17.12
N LYS A 594 11.32 10.22 -18.32
CA LYS A 594 12.65 10.26 -18.93
C LYS A 594 13.30 11.61 -18.67
N TYR A 595 14.51 11.60 -18.10
CA TYR A 595 15.20 12.85 -17.76
C TYR A 595 16.01 13.38 -18.94
N SER A 596 15.97 14.69 -19.16
CA SER A 596 16.89 15.39 -20.07
C SER A 596 17.58 16.53 -19.33
N SER A 597 18.91 16.59 -19.40
CA SER A 597 19.69 17.62 -18.68
C SER A 597 19.75 18.98 -19.39
N GLY A 598 19.30 19.06 -20.64
CA GLY A 598 19.40 20.25 -21.49
C GLY A 598 18.23 20.38 -22.45
N PRO A 599 18.24 21.42 -23.30
CA PRO A 599 17.12 21.71 -24.18
C PRO A 599 16.77 20.54 -25.09
N GLN A 600 15.48 20.31 -25.28
CA GLN A 600 14.93 19.22 -26.09
C GLN A 600 13.72 19.71 -26.87
N SER A 601 13.51 19.14 -28.07
CA SER A 601 12.27 19.33 -28.81
C SER A 601 11.27 18.30 -28.33
N LEU A 602 10.18 18.74 -27.74
CA LEU A 602 9.08 17.86 -27.40
C LEU A 602 8.22 17.60 -28.65
N PRO A 603 7.75 16.36 -28.87
CA PRO A 603 6.89 16.09 -30.00
C PRO A 603 5.56 16.83 -29.85
N GLN A 604 5.05 17.38 -30.95
CA GLN A 604 3.65 17.81 -31.05
C GLN A 604 2.81 16.58 -31.38
N VAL A 605 1.87 16.24 -30.52
CA VAL A 605 0.99 15.09 -30.71
C VAL A 605 -0.12 15.47 -31.68
N ASP A 606 -0.25 14.70 -32.75
CA ASP A 606 -1.27 14.83 -33.79
C ASP A 606 -1.66 13.42 -34.28
N SER A 607 -2.49 13.31 -35.32
CA SER A 607 -2.89 12.02 -35.90
C SER A 607 -1.75 11.03 -36.14
N ARG A 608 -0.52 11.49 -36.36
CA ARG A 608 0.63 10.62 -36.60
C ARG A 608 1.02 9.78 -35.39
N TYR A 609 0.57 10.15 -34.19
CA TYR A 609 0.76 9.39 -32.95
C TYR A 609 -0.28 8.30 -32.74
N SER A 610 -1.32 8.26 -33.57
CA SER A 610 -2.30 7.17 -33.61
C SER A 610 -1.62 5.86 -34.02
N GLY A 611 -2.10 4.76 -33.45
CA GLY A 611 -1.50 3.45 -33.64
C GLY A 611 -1.62 2.57 -32.41
N ALA A 612 -1.12 1.35 -32.53
CA ALA A 612 -0.94 0.43 -31.43
C ALA A 612 0.44 0.63 -30.79
N TRP A 613 0.47 0.59 -29.47
CA TRP A 613 1.64 0.76 -28.62
C TRP A 613 1.63 -0.32 -27.54
N TYR A 614 2.80 -0.79 -27.13
CA TYR A 614 2.92 -1.83 -26.11
C TYR A 614 4.25 -1.70 -25.38
N ASP A 615 4.29 -2.15 -24.13
CA ASP A 615 5.54 -2.35 -23.41
C ASP A 615 6.10 -3.74 -23.78
N PRO A 616 7.34 -3.85 -24.31
CA PRO A 616 7.94 -5.15 -24.62
C PRO A 616 8.06 -6.09 -23.41
N SER A 617 8.12 -5.55 -22.19
CA SER A 617 8.08 -6.35 -20.96
C SER A 617 6.68 -6.84 -20.60
N HIS A 618 5.64 -6.26 -21.21
CA HIS A 618 4.23 -6.63 -21.06
C HIS A 618 3.63 -7.16 -22.37
N ASN A 619 4.38 -8.00 -23.10
CA ASN A 619 3.93 -8.54 -24.39
C ASN A 619 2.69 -9.43 -24.21
N GLY A 620 1.53 -8.97 -24.71
CA GLY A 620 0.23 -9.62 -24.57
C GLY A 620 -0.87 -8.69 -24.07
N GLU A 621 -0.52 -7.47 -23.68
CA GLU A 621 -1.40 -6.33 -23.46
C GLU A 621 -0.90 -5.10 -24.25
N GLY A 622 -1.69 -4.03 -24.30
CA GLY A 622 -1.28 -2.83 -25.01
C GLY A 622 -2.35 -1.76 -25.16
N PHE A 623 -1.96 -0.68 -25.82
CA PHE A 623 -2.73 0.53 -25.99
C PHE A 623 -2.98 0.80 -27.46
N ILE A 624 -4.23 1.14 -27.80
CA ILE A 624 -4.56 1.76 -29.08
C ILE A 624 -4.84 3.23 -28.84
N VAL A 625 -4.09 4.07 -29.54
CA VAL A 625 -4.25 5.53 -29.49
C VAL A 625 -4.87 5.98 -30.80
N GLU A 626 -5.91 6.81 -30.71
CA GLU A 626 -6.48 7.56 -31.83
C GLU A 626 -6.49 9.05 -31.47
N VAL A 627 -5.70 9.86 -32.20
CA VAL A 627 -5.76 11.32 -32.09
C VAL A 627 -6.77 11.85 -33.10
N LEU A 628 -7.73 12.61 -32.58
CA LEU A 628 -8.91 13.13 -33.26
C LEU A 628 -8.79 14.65 -33.46
N GLU A 629 -9.71 15.21 -34.22
CA GLU A 629 -9.81 16.67 -34.42
C GLU A 629 -9.99 17.43 -33.09
N ASN A 630 -9.60 18.71 -33.08
CA ASN A 630 -9.74 19.62 -31.93
C ASN A 630 -9.06 19.14 -30.65
N ASP A 631 -7.84 18.61 -30.76
CA ASP A 631 -7.03 18.11 -29.65
C ASP A 631 -7.69 16.94 -28.88
N GLY A 632 -8.70 16.29 -29.46
CA GLY A 632 -9.35 15.11 -28.88
C GLY A 632 -8.50 13.87 -29.07
N ALA A 633 -8.60 12.92 -28.14
CA ALA A 633 -8.02 11.59 -28.32
C ALA A 633 -8.91 10.52 -27.70
N VAL A 634 -8.82 9.30 -28.20
CA VAL A 634 -9.37 8.11 -27.55
C VAL A 634 -8.26 7.11 -27.34
N VAL A 635 -8.22 6.53 -26.15
CA VAL A 635 -7.29 5.47 -25.78
C VAL A 635 -8.10 4.21 -25.44
N TYR A 636 -7.71 3.09 -26.05
CA TYR A 636 -8.17 1.77 -25.65
C TYR A 636 -7.00 1.03 -25.02
N TRP A 637 -7.19 0.46 -23.84
CA TRP A 637 -6.21 -0.37 -23.17
C TRP A 637 -6.78 -1.77 -23.01
N PHE A 638 -6.19 -2.75 -23.69
CA PHE A 638 -6.55 -4.14 -23.54
C PHE A 638 -5.52 -4.84 -22.65
N THR A 639 -6.02 -5.49 -21.60
CA THR A 639 -5.25 -6.10 -20.52
C THR A 639 -6.06 -7.25 -19.92
N TYR A 640 -5.84 -7.56 -18.66
CA TYR A 640 -6.46 -8.62 -17.90
C TYR A 640 -6.94 -8.08 -16.55
N ASP A 641 -7.71 -8.88 -15.82
CA ASP A 641 -7.97 -8.65 -14.39
C ASP A 641 -6.99 -9.43 -13.51
N THR A 642 -7.19 -9.39 -12.19
CA THR A 642 -6.37 -10.10 -11.21
C THR A 642 -6.54 -11.62 -11.26
N GLU A 643 -7.65 -12.12 -11.82
CA GLU A 643 -7.94 -13.55 -12.00
C GLU A 643 -7.45 -14.10 -13.35
N GLY A 644 -7.05 -13.20 -14.25
CA GLY A 644 -6.52 -13.46 -15.57
C GLY A 644 -7.56 -13.59 -16.69
N ARG A 645 -8.76 -13.07 -16.46
CA ARG A 645 -9.77 -12.86 -17.51
C ARG A 645 -9.41 -11.63 -18.33
N GLN A 646 -9.87 -11.62 -19.58
CA GLN A 646 -9.67 -10.48 -20.47
C GLN A 646 -10.39 -9.24 -19.92
N ARG A 647 -9.71 -8.11 -19.96
CA ARG A 647 -10.25 -6.80 -19.60
C ARG A 647 -9.89 -5.80 -20.70
N TRP A 648 -10.78 -4.85 -20.97
CA TRP A 648 -10.39 -3.64 -21.69
C TRP A 648 -10.97 -2.41 -21.01
N LEU A 649 -10.20 -1.35 -21.07
CA LEU A 649 -10.57 -0.01 -20.65
C LEU A 649 -10.59 0.91 -21.86
N THR A 650 -11.48 1.90 -21.84
CA THR A 650 -11.53 2.95 -22.86
C THR A 650 -11.65 4.30 -22.20
N GLY A 651 -11.00 5.31 -22.75
CA GLY A 651 -11.10 6.67 -22.22
C GLY A 651 -10.96 7.71 -23.33
N ALA A 652 -11.84 8.71 -23.28
CA ALA A 652 -11.70 9.91 -24.08
C ALA A 652 -10.80 10.89 -23.33
N GLY A 653 -9.79 11.40 -24.03
CA GLY A 653 -8.79 12.29 -23.47
C GLY A 653 -8.55 13.52 -24.32
N LYS A 654 -7.63 14.36 -23.85
CA LYS A 654 -7.17 15.55 -24.57
C LYS A 654 -5.67 15.52 -24.78
N VAL A 655 -5.24 16.04 -25.92
CA VAL A 655 -3.84 16.34 -26.19
C VAL A 655 -3.42 17.56 -25.36
N ASP A 656 -2.38 17.40 -24.55
CA ASP A 656 -1.71 18.47 -23.79
C ASP A 656 -0.20 18.44 -24.05
N GLY A 657 0.24 19.27 -24.99
CA GLY A 657 1.64 19.32 -25.42
C GLY A 657 2.09 18.01 -26.06
N ASN A 658 3.02 17.30 -25.40
CA ASN A 658 3.51 16.00 -25.85
C ASN A 658 2.78 14.81 -25.21
N ARG A 659 1.62 15.06 -24.59
CA ARG A 659 0.89 14.07 -23.79
C ARG A 659 -0.56 13.94 -24.22
N ILE A 660 -1.16 12.80 -23.89
CA ILE A 660 -2.61 12.60 -23.87
C ILE A 660 -3.00 12.38 -22.41
N VAL A 661 -3.97 13.16 -21.92
CA VAL A 661 -4.51 13.05 -20.56
C VAL A 661 -5.93 12.49 -20.64
N VAL A 662 -6.17 11.38 -19.93
CA VAL A 662 -7.45 10.68 -19.83
C VAL A 662 -7.86 10.69 -18.37
N ASP A 663 -8.80 11.57 -18.01
CA ASP A 663 -9.25 11.74 -16.62
C ASP A 663 -10.19 10.61 -16.14
N ASP A 664 -10.83 9.90 -17.08
CA ASP A 664 -11.77 8.82 -16.78
C ASP A 664 -11.58 7.66 -17.76
N LEU A 665 -11.07 6.54 -17.24
CA LEU A 665 -11.02 5.24 -17.89
C LEU A 665 -12.26 4.46 -17.51
N ILE A 666 -12.99 4.01 -18.52
CA ILE A 666 -14.22 3.26 -18.38
C ILE A 666 -13.95 1.78 -18.62
N VAL A 667 -14.46 0.93 -17.72
CA VAL A 667 -14.60 -0.51 -17.89
C VAL A 667 -16.07 -0.87 -18.07
N THR A 668 -16.36 -1.89 -18.87
CA THR A 668 -17.72 -2.33 -19.16
C THR A 668 -17.99 -3.74 -18.62
N ARG A 669 -19.24 -4.03 -18.28
CA ARG A 669 -19.69 -5.40 -17.95
C ARG A 669 -21.15 -5.62 -18.32
N GLY A 670 -21.58 -6.88 -18.35
CA GLY A 670 -22.99 -7.26 -18.43
C GLY A 670 -23.54 -7.51 -19.84
N GLY A 671 -22.88 -7.00 -20.89
CA GLY A 671 -23.17 -7.40 -22.27
C GLY A 671 -22.91 -8.90 -22.46
N ARG A 672 -23.68 -9.57 -23.32
CA ARG A 672 -23.48 -10.99 -23.67
C ARG A 672 -23.34 -11.16 -25.17
N PHE A 673 -22.54 -12.12 -25.60
CA PHE A 673 -22.28 -12.33 -27.02
C PHE A 673 -23.52 -12.68 -27.86
N GLY A 674 -23.49 -12.30 -29.15
CA GLY A 674 -24.37 -12.82 -30.19
C GLY A 674 -25.84 -12.41 -30.02
N GLU A 675 -26.78 -13.32 -30.33
CA GLU A 675 -28.23 -13.03 -30.25
C GLU A 675 -28.72 -12.71 -28.83
N SER A 676 -27.91 -12.99 -27.81
CA SER A 676 -28.21 -12.64 -26.41
C SER A 676 -27.78 -11.22 -26.04
N PHE A 677 -27.14 -10.48 -26.95
CA PHE A 677 -26.74 -9.11 -26.69
C PHE A 677 -27.95 -8.20 -26.50
N ASN A 678 -27.92 -7.42 -25.43
CA ASN A 678 -28.88 -6.37 -25.15
C ASN A 678 -28.12 -5.14 -24.65
N PRO A 679 -28.16 -4.00 -25.35
CA PRO A 679 -27.39 -2.82 -24.97
C PRO A 679 -27.78 -2.26 -23.60
N ASN A 680 -28.99 -2.54 -23.11
CA ASN A 680 -29.42 -2.08 -21.78
C ASN A 680 -28.79 -2.87 -20.63
N ASP A 681 -28.17 -4.02 -20.91
CA ASP A 681 -27.48 -4.82 -19.90
C ASP A 681 -26.02 -4.37 -19.71
N VAL A 682 -25.50 -3.51 -20.61
CA VAL A 682 -24.15 -2.97 -20.54
C VAL A 682 -24.07 -1.87 -19.48
N VAL A 683 -23.23 -2.08 -18.48
CA VAL A 683 -22.93 -1.10 -17.43
C VAL A 683 -21.53 -0.55 -17.64
N LEU A 684 -21.42 0.78 -17.59
CA LEU A 684 -20.15 1.52 -17.63
C LEU A 684 -19.76 1.91 -16.21
N ASN A 685 -18.54 1.57 -15.79
CA ASN A 685 -17.98 2.02 -14.53
C ASN A 685 -16.68 2.77 -14.79
N SER A 686 -16.46 3.84 -14.05
CA SER A 686 -15.12 4.42 -13.95
C SER A 686 -14.20 3.42 -13.25
N ALA A 687 -13.01 3.24 -13.80
CA ALA A 687 -11.99 2.33 -13.31
C ALA A 687 -10.71 3.07 -12.92
N GLY A 688 -10.55 4.34 -13.31
CA GLY A 688 -9.35 5.11 -13.00
C GLY A 688 -9.02 6.15 -14.06
N SER A 689 -7.74 6.45 -14.25
CA SER A 689 -7.28 7.44 -15.21
C SER A 689 -5.85 7.13 -15.70
N LEU A 690 -5.44 7.73 -16.83
CA LEU A 690 -4.08 7.57 -17.35
C LEU A 690 -3.57 8.81 -18.06
N ASN A 691 -2.24 8.89 -18.20
CA ASN A 691 -1.58 9.78 -19.13
C ASN A 691 -0.56 9.03 -19.99
N ILE A 692 -0.47 9.41 -21.26
CA ILE A 692 0.54 8.91 -22.20
C ILE A 692 1.44 10.06 -22.59
N SER A 693 2.75 9.96 -22.33
CA SER A 693 3.75 10.99 -22.62
C SER A 693 4.70 10.54 -23.72
N PHE A 694 4.56 11.09 -24.93
CA PHE A 694 5.39 10.75 -26.07
C PHE A 694 6.78 11.38 -25.97
N GLN A 695 7.81 10.56 -26.12
CA GLN A 695 9.22 10.99 -26.15
C GLN A 695 9.73 11.16 -27.59
N GLY A 696 9.05 10.51 -28.54
CA GLY A 696 9.31 10.58 -29.98
C GLY A 696 8.34 9.69 -30.74
N CYS A 697 8.61 9.44 -32.02
CA CYS A 697 7.72 8.61 -32.87
C CYS A 697 7.62 7.14 -32.43
N SER A 698 8.62 6.61 -31.72
CA SER A 698 8.72 5.20 -31.35
C SER A 698 8.56 4.90 -29.87
N ASP A 699 8.68 5.91 -29.00
CA ASP A 699 8.78 5.70 -27.56
C ASP A 699 7.80 6.61 -26.81
N ALA A 700 7.05 6.03 -25.87
CA ALA A 700 6.14 6.74 -25.00
C ALA A 700 6.18 6.17 -23.58
N LEU A 701 5.68 6.93 -22.62
CA LEU A 701 5.56 6.52 -21.22
C LEU A 701 4.09 6.58 -20.82
N VAL A 702 3.58 5.53 -20.19
CA VAL A 702 2.25 5.55 -19.58
C VAL A 702 2.40 5.61 -18.08
N ASN A 703 1.61 6.47 -17.45
CA ASN A 703 1.33 6.42 -16.03
C ASN A 703 -0.18 6.30 -15.86
N TYR A 704 -0.63 5.43 -14.97
CA TYR A 704 -2.04 5.18 -14.71
C TYR A 704 -2.31 5.03 -13.21
N SER A 705 -3.55 5.25 -12.81
CA SER A 705 -4.12 4.68 -11.59
C SER A 705 -5.39 3.96 -12.01
N VAL A 706 -5.47 2.67 -11.71
CA VAL A 706 -6.64 1.83 -12.00
C VAL A 706 -6.93 0.98 -10.77
N ASP A 707 -8.21 0.93 -10.39
CA ASP A 707 -8.66 0.25 -9.17
C ASP A 707 -7.83 0.68 -7.95
N ASP A 708 -7.66 2.00 -7.80
CA ASP A 708 -6.89 2.68 -6.74
C ASP A 708 -5.40 2.31 -6.65
N ASN A 709 -4.87 1.65 -7.69
CA ASN A 709 -3.46 1.26 -7.76
C ASN A 709 -2.74 2.00 -8.89
N GLY A 710 -1.68 2.72 -8.53
CA GLY A 710 -0.81 3.37 -9.50
C GLY A 710 0.19 2.40 -10.14
N GLY A 711 0.41 2.61 -11.43
CA GLY A 711 1.35 1.85 -12.25
C GLY A 711 1.85 2.64 -13.45
N ASN A 712 2.81 2.06 -14.16
CA ASN A 712 3.45 2.69 -15.30
C ASN A 712 3.96 1.66 -16.31
N GLN A 713 4.11 2.08 -17.56
CA GLN A 713 4.67 1.26 -18.64
C GLN A 713 5.55 2.08 -19.58
N VAL A 714 6.58 1.46 -20.14
CA VAL A 714 7.49 2.06 -21.11
C VAL A 714 7.18 1.52 -22.49
N LEU A 715 6.41 2.29 -23.26
CA LEU A 715 5.84 1.84 -24.52
C LEU A 715 6.80 2.01 -25.69
N THR A 716 6.73 1.03 -26.58
CA THR A 716 7.22 1.09 -27.96
C THR A 716 6.06 1.08 -28.94
N ARG A 717 6.22 1.78 -30.07
CA ARG A 717 5.22 1.75 -31.14
C ARG A 717 5.21 0.39 -31.83
N LEU A 718 4.01 -0.20 -31.97
CA LEU A 718 3.78 -1.44 -32.72
C LEU A 718 3.32 -1.18 -34.15
N THR A 719 2.45 -0.20 -34.39
CA THR A 719 1.89 0.08 -35.72
C THR A 719 2.05 1.53 -36.15
N GLY A 720 2.28 1.73 -37.45
CA GLY A 720 2.08 3.00 -38.16
C GLY A 720 0.85 2.88 -39.05
N ILE A 721 -0.01 3.90 -39.04
CA ILE A 721 -1.25 3.91 -39.82
C ILE A 721 -0.98 4.56 -41.19
N LEU A 722 -1.53 3.99 -42.27
CA LEU A 722 -1.35 4.45 -43.64
C LEU A 722 -1.79 5.92 -43.78
N GLY A 723 -0.83 6.79 -44.09
CA GLY A 723 -1.06 8.24 -44.20
C GLY A 723 -0.97 9.01 -42.88
N HIS A 724 -0.82 8.31 -41.76
CA HIS A 724 -0.63 8.86 -40.42
C HIS A 724 0.61 8.24 -39.73
N ASP A 725 1.64 7.84 -40.48
CA ASP A 725 2.87 7.32 -39.88
C ASP A 725 3.82 8.47 -39.52
N CYS A 726 4.18 8.57 -38.25
CA CYS A 726 5.13 9.55 -37.72
C CYS A 726 6.51 9.47 -38.37
N THR A 727 6.95 8.27 -38.76
CA THR A 727 8.27 8.03 -39.36
C THR A 727 8.28 8.18 -40.88
N SER A 728 7.12 8.02 -41.51
CA SER A 728 6.94 8.08 -42.97
C SER A 728 5.69 8.90 -43.30
N PRO A 729 5.79 10.24 -43.30
CA PRO A 729 4.64 11.10 -43.54
C PRO A 729 4.04 10.83 -44.93
N GLY A 730 2.75 10.51 -44.94
CA GLY A 730 1.95 10.32 -46.16
C GLY A 730 0.67 11.15 -46.10
N SER A 731 -0.09 11.16 -47.19
CA SER A 731 -1.47 11.65 -47.14
C SER A 731 -2.40 10.48 -46.80
N PRO A 732 -3.38 10.67 -45.90
CA PRO A 732 -4.42 9.68 -45.65
C PRO A 732 -5.14 9.30 -46.95
N PRO A 733 -5.54 8.02 -47.10
CA PRO A 733 -6.27 7.58 -48.28
C PRO A 733 -7.65 8.25 -48.35
N ALA A 734 -8.14 8.56 -49.55
CA ALA A 734 -9.46 9.20 -49.72
C ALA A 734 -10.63 8.39 -49.13
N ARG A 735 -10.46 7.06 -49.05
CA ARG A 735 -11.31 6.18 -48.26
C ARG A 735 -10.49 5.65 -47.09
N ASP A 736 -10.37 6.49 -46.08
CA ASP A 736 -9.68 6.15 -44.84
C ASP A 736 -10.63 5.37 -43.93
N ILE A 737 -10.30 4.10 -43.72
CA ILE A 737 -11.10 3.17 -42.90
C ILE A 737 -10.57 3.09 -41.47
N SER A 738 -9.47 3.79 -41.16
CA SER A 738 -8.86 3.75 -39.84
C SER A 738 -9.70 4.54 -38.82
N GLY A 739 -9.86 3.97 -37.64
CA GLY A 739 -10.71 4.50 -36.58
C GLY A 739 -11.54 3.41 -35.92
N SER A 740 -12.45 3.85 -35.07
CA SER A 740 -13.37 3.01 -34.31
C SER A 740 -14.71 2.90 -35.02
N TRP A 741 -15.30 1.71 -34.98
CA TRP A 741 -16.53 1.32 -35.65
C TRP A 741 -17.43 0.56 -34.70
N TYR A 742 -18.74 0.77 -34.78
CA TYR A 742 -19.70 0.09 -33.92
C TYR A 742 -21.04 -0.07 -34.62
N ASP A 743 -21.84 -1.04 -34.16
CA ASP A 743 -23.24 -1.15 -34.53
C ASP A 743 -24.11 -0.49 -33.45
N PRO A 744 -24.95 0.52 -33.79
CA PRO A 744 -25.82 1.17 -32.81
C PRO A 744 -26.78 0.24 -32.07
N SER A 745 -27.13 -0.91 -32.66
CA SER A 745 -27.94 -1.94 -32.00
C SER A 745 -27.12 -2.81 -31.04
N HIS A 746 -25.79 -2.79 -31.15
CA HIS A 746 -24.83 -3.47 -30.29
C HIS A 746 -23.97 -2.46 -29.47
N ASN A 747 -24.58 -1.36 -28.99
CA ASN A 747 -23.86 -0.34 -28.23
C ASN A 747 -23.26 -0.92 -26.93
N GLY A 748 -21.93 -0.96 -26.87
CA GLY A 748 -21.14 -1.67 -25.86
C GLY A 748 -20.12 -2.64 -26.44
N GLU A 749 -20.24 -2.96 -27.73
CA GLU A 749 -19.25 -3.67 -28.55
C GLU A 749 -18.65 -2.73 -29.61
N GLY A 750 -17.48 -3.06 -30.15
CA GLY A 750 -16.89 -2.25 -31.22
C GLY A 750 -15.59 -2.79 -31.80
N PHE A 751 -15.24 -2.27 -32.97
CA PHE A 751 -14.04 -2.62 -33.73
C PHE A 751 -13.15 -1.39 -33.86
N VAL A 752 -11.88 -1.52 -33.51
CA VAL A 752 -10.84 -0.53 -33.86
C VAL A 752 -10.07 -1.07 -35.04
N VAL A 753 -10.10 -0.35 -36.15
CA VAL A 753 -9.45 -0.74 -37.42
C VAL A 753 -8.30 0.20 -37.70
N GLN A 754 -7.14 -0.34 -38.03
CA GLN A 754 -5.97 0.44 -38.44
C GLN A 754 -5.48 -0.07 -39.79
N GLN A 755 -5.67 0.70 -40.86
CA GLN A 755 -5.09 0.35 -42.14
C GLN A 755 -3.58 0.61 -42.10
N LEU A 756 -2.77 -0.44 -42.15
CA LEU A 756 -1.30 -0.35 -41.99
C LEU A 756 -0.64 0.04 -43.31
N ASN A 757 -1.15 -0.51 -44.41
CA ASN A 757 -0.72 -0.20 -45.76
C ASN A 757 -1.84 -0.55 -46.77
N ASN A 758 -1.56 -0.45 -48.07
CA ASN A 758 -2.54 -0.73 -49.13
C ASN A 758 -3.03 -2.19 -49.16
N ALA A 759 -2.31 -3.12 -48.54
CA ALA A 759 -2.61 -4.55 -48.58
C ALA A 759 -2.97 -5.14 -47.20
N GLN A 760 -2.78 -4.40 -46.11
CA GLN A 760 -2.94 -4.93 -44.75
C GLN A 760 -3.63 -3.92 -43.83
N ALA A 761 -4.48 -4.44 -42.94
CA ALA A 761 -5.07 -3.71 -41.84
C ALA A 761 -5.11 -4.59 -40.59
N SER A 762 -4.98 -3.99 -39.41
CA SER A 762 -5.24 -4.68 -38.15
C SER A 762 -6.63 -4.34 -37.62
N VAL A 763 -7.19 -5.26 -36.84
CA VAL A 763 -8.44 -5.08 -36.11
C VAL A 763 -8.23 -5.45 -34.65
N PHE A 764 -8.87 -4.70 -33.77
CA PHE A 764 -9.11 -5.05 -32.36
C PHE A 764 -10.62 -5.01 -32.15
N TRP A 765 -11.22 -6.13 -31.78
CA TRP A 765 -12.65 -6.26 -31.57
C TRP A 765 -12.93 -6.49 -30.09
N PHE A 766 -13.72 -5.60 -29.50
CA PHE A 766 -14.20 -5.65 -28.12
C PHE A 766 -15.64 -6.13 -28.08
N SER A 767 -15.89 -7.19 -27.31
CA SER A 767 -17.18 -7.88 -27.18
C SER A 767 -17.25 -8.60 -25.84
N TYR A 768 -18.20 -9.52 -25.65
CA TYR A 768 -18.39 -10.22 -24.39
C TYR A 768 -18.41 -11.73 -24.61
N ASP A 769 -18.26 -12.51 -23.54
CA ASP A 769 -18.56 -13.95 -23.56
C ASP A 769 -20.05 -14.22 -23.24
N ALA A 770 -20.41 -15.50 -23.05
CA ALA A 770 -21.78 -15.89 -22.75
C ALA A 770 -22.20 -15.56 -21.30
N GLU A 771 -21.23 -15.48 -20.40
CA GLU A 771 -21.39 -15.15 -18.98
C GLU A 771 -21.48 -13.64 -18.74
N GLY A 772 -21.02 -12.86 -19.72
CA GLY A 772 -21.02 -11.40 -19.73
C GLY A 772 -19.73 -10.77 -19.21
N ASN A 773 -18.65 -11.54 -19.20
CA ASN A 773 -17.30 -11.01 -19.03
C ASN A 773 -16.83 -10.39 -20.34
N GLN A 774 -15.90 -9.44 -20.21
CA GLN A 774 -15.22 -8.82 -21.32
C GLN A 774 -14.41 -9.86 -22.13
N ALA A 775 -14.55 -9.87 -23.46
CA ALA A 775 -13.72 -10.61 -24.40
C ALA A 775 -13.19 -9.68 -25.50
N TRP A 776 -11.93 -9.88 -25.91
CA TRP A 776 -11.36 -9.11 -27.01
C TRP A 776 -10.55 -9.99 -27.96
N MET A 777 -10.57 -9.63 -29.24
CA MET A 777 -9.91 -10.37 -30.31
C MET A 777 -9.08 -9.43 -31.16
N HIS A 778 -7.98 -9.91 -31.72
CA HIS A 778 -7.16 -9.11 -32.64
C HIS A 778 -6.52 -9.95 -33.74
N GLN A 779 -6.25 -9.33 -34.88
CA GLN A 779 -5.45 -9.90 -35.97
C GLN A 779 -5.04 -8.84 -37.01
N THR A 780 -4.05 -9.17 -37.83
CA THR A 780 -3.78 -8.47 -39.11
C THR A 780 -4.38 -9.24 -40.29
N GLY A 781 -5.21 -8.58 -41.09
CA GLY A 781 -5.90 -9.13 -42.24
C GLY A 781 -5.43 -8.53 -43.57
N ALA A 782 -5.94 -9.09 -44.67
CA ALA A 782 -5.67 -8.65 -46.04
C ALA A 782 -6.71 -7.63 -46.52
N VAL A 783 -6.27 -6.54 -47.13
CA VAL A 783 -7.13 -5.51 -47.72
C VAL A 783 -7.32 -5.81 -49.22
N GLU A 784 -8.57 -6.00 -49.64
CA GLU A 784 -8.96 -6.27 -51.02
C GLU A 784 -10.13 -5.37 -51.45
N GLY A 785 -9.81 -4.27 -52.14
CA GLY A 785 -10.83 -3.30 -52.52
C GLY A 785 -11.38 -2.61 -51.27
N ASP A 786 -12.69 -2.71 -51.01
CA ASP A 786 -13.40 -2.22 -49.81
C ASP A 786 -13.54 -3.25 -48.69
N ARG A 787 -12.98 -4.45 -48.88
CA ARG A 787 -13.02 -5.52 -47.90
C ARG A 787 -11.70 -5.70 -47.18
N VAL A 788 -11.79 -6.08 -45.92
CA VAL A 788 -10.67 -6.55 -45.10
C VAL A 788 -11.03 -7.93 -44.58
N PHE A 789 -10.23 -8.93 -44.95
CA PHE A 789 -10.46 -10.31 -44.55
C PHE A 789 -9.42 -10.76 -43.52
N PHE A 790 -9.89 -11.24 -42.38
CA PHE A 790 -9.11 -11.82 -41.28
C PHE A 790 -9.41 -13.32 -41.21
N SER A 791 -8.42 -14.14 -41.56
CA SER A 791 -8.61 -15.59 -41.65
C SER A 791 -8.75 -16.29 -40.29
N ASP A 792 -8.16 -15.73 -39.24
CA ASP A 792 -8.26 -16.28 -37.89
C ASP A 792 -7.91 -15.20 -36.86
N LEU A 793 -8.93 -14.63 -36.23
CA LEU A 793 -8.79 -13.76 -35.07
C LEU A 793 -8.21 -14.54 -33.90
N LEU A 794 -7.36 -13.88 -33.11
CA LEU A 794 -6.78 -14.47 -31.91
C LEU A 794 -7.41 -13.86 -30.67
N ARG A 795 -7.82 -14.72 -29.74
CA ARG A 795 -8.27 -14.36 -28.40
C ARG A 795 -7.18 -14.73 -27.37
N PRO A 796 -6.50 -13.73 -26.79
CA PRO A 796 -5.50 -13.97 -25.75
C PRO A 796 -6.14 -14.14 -24.37
N THR A 797 -5.61 -15.05 -23.56
CA THR A 797 -6.07 -15.33 -22.19
C THR A 797 -4.88 -15.64 -21.28
N GLY A 798 -5.03 -15.49 -19.96
CA GLY A 798 -4.07 -16.01 -18.98
C GLY A 798 -3.10 -14.98 -18.39
N GLY A 799 -2.93 -13.80 -19.01
CA GLY A 799 -2.20 -12.70 -18.39
C GLY A 799 -2.93 -12.18 -17.15
N ARG A 800 -2.25 -11.46 -16.24
CA ARG A 800 -2.83 -10.82 -15.05
C ARG A 800 -2.53 -9.33 -15.04
N PHE A 801 -3.40 -8.54 -14.43
CA PHE A 801 -3.22 -7.09 -14.35
C PHE A 801 -1.99 -6.66 -13.54
N GLY A 802 -1.44 -5.49 -13.89
CA GLY A 802 -0.47 -4.76 -13.07
C GLY A 802 0.88 -5.46 -12.94
N ARG A 803 1.51 -5.33 -11.77
CA ARG A 803 2.86 -5.86 -11.50
C ARG A 803 2.93 -7.39 -11.63
N SER A 804 1.80 -8.07 -11.53
CA SER A 804 1.66 -9.50 -11.72
C SER A 804 1.58 -9.96 -13.17
N PHE A 805 1.69 -9.06 -14.14
CA PHE A 805 1.75 -9.43 -15.54
C PHE A 805 3.03 -10.23 -15.86
N GLU A 806 2.88 -11.41 -16.45
CA GLU A 806 3.97 -12.24 -16.97
C GLU A 806 3.65 -12.59 -18.44
N PRO A 807 4.48 -12.16 -19.42
CA PRO A 807 4.24 -12.45 -20.83
C PRO A 807 4.05 -13.94 -21.14
N ASP A 808 4.78 -14.80 -20.43
CA ASP A 808 4.75 -16.24 -20.64
C ASP A 808 3.46 -16.90 -20.16
N ASP A 809 2.58 -16.20 -19.45
CA ASP A 809 1.24 -16.69 -19.08
C ASP A 809 0.22 -16.48 -20.19
N VAL A 810 0.48 -15.59 -21.14
CA VAL A 810 -0.46 -15.27 -22.23
C VAL A 810 -0.54 -16.44 -23.22
N ARG A 811 -1.78 -16.84 -23.53
CA ARG A 811 -2.10 -17.90 -24.50
C ARG A 811 -2.97 -17.33 -25.60
N LEU A 812 -2.48 -17.38 -26.84
CA LEU A 812 -3.22 -16.96 -28.02
C LEU A 812 -4.08 -18.12 -28.53
N THR A 813 -5.39 -17.99 -28.43
CA THR A 813 -6.34 -19.02 -28.86
C THR A 813 -6.99 -18.60 -30.19
N PRO A 814 -6.96 -19.45 -31.23
CA PRO A 814 -7.76 -19.25 -32.44
C PRO A 814 -9.23 -19.01 -32.11
N TRP A 815 -9.81 -17.93 -32.65
CA TRP A 815 -11.20 -17.56 -32.41
C TRP A 815 -12.06 -17.78 -33.64
N GLY A 816 -11.57 -17.49 -34.85
CA GLY A 816 -12.30 -17.67 -36.12
C GLY A 816 -12.21 -16.49 -37.09
N GLU A 817 -12.99 -16.54 -38.16
CA GLU A 817 -12.90 -15.59 -39.28
C GLU A 817 -13.69 -14.30 -39.04
N LEU A 818 -13.20 -13.18 -39.58
CA LEU A 818 -13.89 -11.89 -39.66
C LEU A 818 -13.68 -11.26 -41.05
N GLU A 819 -14.76 -10.79 -41.66
CA GLU A 819 -14.74 -9.95 -42.86
C GLU A 819 -15.37 -8.59 -42.54
N LEU A 820 -14.65 -7.50 -42.82
CA LEU A 820 -15.15 -6.13 -42.72
C LEU A 820 -15.26 -5.53 -44.11
N GLN A 821 -16.39 -4.91 -44.44
CA GLN A 821 -16.56 -4.07 -45.62
C GLN A 821 -16.80 -2.64 -45.15
N LEU A 822 -15.87 -1.71 -45.41
CA LEU A 822 -15.89 -0.36 -44.82
C LEU A 822 -15.68 0.73 -45.87
N ASP A 823 -16.43 1.83 -45.74
CA ASP A 823 -16.25 3.05 -46.53
C ASP A 823 -16.35 4.33 -45.68
N CYS A 824 -16.52 5.51 -46.29
CA CYS A 824 -16.64 6.74 -45.50
C CYS A 824 -18.01 6.90 -44.81
N ASN A 825 -19.05 6.20 -45.27
CA ASN A 825 -20.44 6.37 -44.84
C ASN A 825 -20.92 5.27 -43.88
N GLY A 826 -20.24 4.13 -43.83
CA GLY A 826 -20.60 3.01 -42.97
C GLY A 826 -19.85 1.74 -43.33
N GLY A 827 -20.33 0.63 -42.79
CA GLY A 827 -19.77 -0.67 -43.11
C GLY A 827 -20.60 -1.84 -42.61
N HIS A 828 -20.06 -3.03 -42.83
CA HIS A 828 -20.67 -4.29 -42.41
C HIS A 828 -19.58 -5.26 -41.96
N ALA A 829 -19.83 -5.94 -40.85
CA ALA A 829 -18.99 -7.02 -40.33
C ALA A 829 -19.70 -8.36 -40.46
N VAL A 830 -19.00 -9.41 -40.89
CA VAL A 830 -19.45 -10.81 -40.83
C VAL A 830 -18.39 -11.63 -40.14
N TYR A 831 -18.79 -12.44 -39.16
CA TYR A 831 -17.85 -13.26 -38.41
C TYR A 831 -18.34 -14.71 -38.28
N ALA A 832 -17.38 -15.63 -38.31
CA ALA A 832 -17.59 -17.07 -38.19
C ALA A 832 -16.59 -17.65 -37.17
N PRO A 833 -16.98 -17.71 -35.88
CA PRO A 833 -16.11 -18.26 -34.85
C PRO A 833 -15.85 -19.75 -35.09
N ALA A 834 -14.60 -20.17 -34.89
CA ALA A 834 -14.23 -21.57 -34.72
C ALA A 834 -14.43 -22.02 -33.27
N ASP A 835 -14.35 -21.09 -32.31
CA ASP A 835 -14.67 -21.32 -30.90
C ASP A 835 -16.18 -21.53 -30.72
N LYS A 836 -16.56 -22.69 -30.19
CA LYS A 836 -17.96 -23.08 -29.99
C LYS A 836 -18.67 -22.31 -28.89
N ALA A 837 -17.93 -21.56 -28.06
CA ALA A 837 -18.51 -20.63 -27.10
C ALA A 837 -19.16 -19.41 -27.78
N PHE A 838 -18.82 -19.15 -29.05
CA PHE A 838 -19.30 -18.00 -29.82
C PHE A 838 -20.13 -18.47 -31.02
N THR A 839 -21.16 -17.68 -31.38
CA THR A 839 -22.04 -17.97 -32.52
C THR A 839 -21.68 -17.10 -33.73
N SER A 840 -21.83 -17.59 -34.96
CA SER A 840 -21.65 -16.76 -36.15
C SER A 840 -22.71 -15.65 -36.22
N GLY A 841 -22.36 -14.52 -36.84
CA GLY A 841 -23.25 -13.37 -36.92
C GLY A 841 -22.74 -12.28 -37.85
N SER A 842 -23.47 -11.16 -37.87
CA SER A 842 -23.10 -9.97 -38.62
C SER A 842 -23.57 -8.70 -37.93
N GLN A 843 -22.91 -7.57 -38.19
CA GLN A 843 -23.21 -6.27 -37.60
C GLN A 843 -23.20 -5.17 -38.66
N GLN A 844 -24.08 -4.18 -38.52
CA GLN A 844 -24.16 -3.00 -39.40
C GLN A 844 -23.42 -1.83 -38.76
N LEU A 845 -22.30 -1.42 -39.34
CA LEU A 845 -21.34 -0.54 -38.69
C LEU A 845 -21.50 0.92 -39.11
N LEU A 846 -21.38 1.81 -38.13
CA LEU A 846 -21.11 3.23 -38.30
C LEU A 846 -19.71 3.54 -37.75
N SER A 847 -19.06 4.55 -38.34
CA SER A 847 -17.83 5.09 -37.78
C SER A 847 -18.15 5.85 -36.49
N LEU A 848 -17.49 5.45 -35.40
CA LEU A 848 -17.54 6.11 -34.11
C LEU A 848 -16.50 7.24 -34.04
N THR A 849 -15.30 6.99 -34.57
CA THR A 849 -14.21 7.96 -34.61
C THR A 849 -13.60 8.04 -36.00
N ARG A 850 -13.00 9.20 -36.28
CA ARG A 850 -12.13 9.44 -37.44
C ARG A 850 -10.86 10.12 -36.94
N LEU A 851 -9.71 9.67 -37.44
CA LEU A 851 -8.44 10.30 -37.10
C LEU A 851 -8.42 11.75 -37.58
N GLU A 852 -7.70 12.62 -36.87
CA GLU A 852 -7.47 13.99 -37.32
C GLU A 852 -6.87 13.99 -38.74
N GLY A 853 -7.44 14.82 -39.61
CA GLY A 853 -7.02 14.91 -41.01
C GLY A 853 -7.39 13.70 -41.88
N SER A 854 -8.31 12.83 -41.43
CA SER A 854 -8.79 11.68 -42.19
C SER A 854 -9.21 12.05 -43.62
N GLY A 855 -8.96 11.16 -44.57
CA GLY A 855 -9.31 11.38 -45.98
C GLY A 855 -10.81 11.28 -46.28
N CYS A 856 -11.61 10.78 -45.34
CA CYS A 856 -13.06 10.83 -45.42
C CYS A 856 -13.56 12.22 -45.04
N SER A 857 -14.14 12.95 -46.00
CA SER A 857 -14.73 14.27 -45.72
C SER A 857 -15.85 14.16 -44.71
N ALA A 858 -15.79 14.95 -43.62
CA ALA A 858 -16.92 15.13 -42.72
C ALA A 858 -18.12 15.64 -43.53
N TYR A 859 -19.24 14.92 -43.50
CA TYR A 859 -20.50 15.50 -43.94
C TYR A 859 -20.92 16.54 -42.89
N GLU A 860 -21.24 17.75 -43.35
CA GLU A 860 -21.90 18.81 -42.56
C GLU A 860 -23.21 18.34 -41.91
#